data_AF-A0A3C2BAU0-F1
#
_entry.id   AF-A0A3C2BAU0-F1
#
_cell.length_a   1.000
_cell.length_b   1.000
_cell.length_c   1.000
_cell.angle_alpha   90.00
_cell.angle_beta   90.00
_cell.angle_gamma   90.00
#
_symmetry.space_group_name_H-M   'P 1'
#
loop_
_entity.id
_entity.type
_entity.pdbx_description
1 polymer ?
#
loop_
_entity_poly.entity_id
_entity_poly.type
_entity_poly.pdbx_seq_one_letter_code
_entity_poly.pdbx_strand_id
1 'polypeptide(L)'
;DAISSGVSLNENSKLLITFASSFYTSRAISDCIDRINQNFPNIQMLGGVANHGDRPMPDSDEVISFVFNEKGITQNGIASAVIDSNSLNVSSEVVYVTESVGKSYTVTEADNMIIRSIDGQDTVEWYQNILGINFADFEKNEDIINVTSTFPIVKKNYGNIPWLISYSPQNDKFRMFSDENENKPVMYTTGNIKTGDKIKIAYSSMQHTIEVCQDVCDRLKDKPSDALFAYSCISRTTMFKNCADWEFTPFKRTNLSGALLISEIGNSEGANRFCNYTTVIASLAESYNKLRIDTSALALNVNMLYDNNQHIINYLINHSEDSEQNDNAIKQKQDIEKRLFTDSRTGLGNITKYFYDIGRGIRNKVCVVAMKNRSLITAFMSEDDFEEHSVVCVNQISEFLGTNYYSCYFYSSRYLIIAAADEVIGDDFIAKIKDVQTLTMTQRYNTYVPVYEFAIVINEDDMLSKAEMMLEKMNNSHECIQIYSKNSSIESERAEKIRMINLLNDAIINDRVIPYFQGIHDNDLDRITTYEALMRIEDENGKVYSPFFFMPVAKEYGFYNEISYIMIEKVLKIFREKEEKVTINLDVNDIYNYQIVHLVLDFLRDAPCPENFIFEITESEEIKDYQIIEAFTDAVISAGGQIAIDDFGSGFSNLVYLFRINAKYIKIDGEIIKNILKDEFALEIMEIISDWAKKHDRFIIAEFVENEDIQKLVCQYGIKYSQGYYYSKPEKRFS
;
A
#
# COMPACT_ATOMS: atom_id res chain seq x y z
N ASP A 1 21.40 -10.08 30.67
CA ASP A 1 21.20 -9.73 32.10
C ASP A 1 19.98 -8.84 32.33
N ALA A 2 19.80 -7.71 31.62
CA ALA A 2 18.60 -6.86 31.77
C ALA A 2 17.31 -7.48 31.18
N ILE A 3 17.35 -8.01 29.95
CA ILE A 3 16.19 -8.75 29.37
C ILE A 3 16.00 -10.09 30.11
N SER A 4 17.09 -10.77 30.45
CA SER A 4 17.05 -12.07 31.13
C SER A 4 16.63 -12.04 32.60
N SER A 5 16.55 -10.86 33.25
CA SER A 5 16.10 -10.73 34.65
C SER A 5 14.66 -10.24 34.78
N GLY A 6 14.10 -9.62 33.74
CA GLY A 6 12.74 -9.06 33.75
C GLY A 6 11.74 -9.71 32.79
N VAL A 7 12.22 -10.50 31.82
CA VAL A 7 11.37 -11.13 30.79
C VAL A 7 11.40 -12.64 30.94
N SER A 8 10.24 -13.24 31.19
CA SER A 8 10.08 -14.71 31.27
C SER A 8 9.66 -15.25 29.91
N LEU A 9 10.58 -15.90 29.20
CA LEU A 9 10.30 -16.62 27.96
C LEU A 9 9.93 -18.07 28.26
N ASN A 10 8.94 -18.60 27.55
CA ASN A 10 8.47 -19.98 27.67
C ASN A 10 8.25 -20.61 26.29
N GLU A 11 7.79 -21.86 26.25
CA GLU A 11 7.58 -22.61 24.99
C GLU A 11 6.49 -22.02 24.08
N ASN A 12 5.56 -21.23 24.64
CA ASN A 12 4.48 -20.56 23.92
C ASN A 12 4.84 -19.14 23.49
N SER A 13 6.00 -18.62 23.88
CA SER A 13 6.48 -17.32 23.43
C SER A 13 6.75 -17.36 21.93
N LYS A 14 6.12 -16.45 21.18
CA LYS A 14 6.25 -16.36 19.71
C LYS A 14 6.97 -15.11 19.24
N LEU A 15 6.74 -14.00 19.95
CA LEU A 15 7.23 -12.69 19.55
C LEU A 15 7.72 -11.88 20.76
N LEU A 16 8.86 -11.22 20.59
CA LEU A 16 9.43 -10.28 21.54
C LEU A 16 9.58 -8.91 20.85
N ILE A 17 8.75 -7.94 21.24
CA ILE A 17 8.84 -6.56 20.75
C ILE A 17 9.72 -5.79 21.74
N THR A 18 10.84 -5.20 21.29
CA THR A 18 11.87 -4.62 22.15
C THR A 18 12.33 -3.26 21.66
N PHE A 19 12.29 -2.26 22.56
CA PHE A 19 12.78 -0.91 22.32
C PHE A 19 13.84 -0.52 23.34
N ALA A 20 15.03 -0.16 22.88
CA ALA A 20 16.11 0.33 23.72
C ALA A 20 16.20 1.87 23.66
N SER A 21 16.54 2.49 24.79
CA SER A 21 16.96 3.89 24.81
C SER A 21 18.28 4.07 24.04
N SER A 22 18.50 5.24 23.44
CA SER A 22 19.68 5.60 22.64
C SER A 22 21.03 5.53 23.38
N PHE A 23 21.04 5.50 24.71
CA PHE A 23 22.26 5.25 25.50
C PHE A 23 22.69 3.78 25.56
N TYR A 24 21.81 2.84 25.18
CA TYR A 24 22.22 1.45 25.06
C TYR A 24 23.12 1.33 23.83
N THR A 25 24.35 0.86 24.05
CA THR A 25 25.25 0.60 22.93
C THR A 25 24.62 -0.47 22.04
N SER A 26 24.66 -0.23 20.75
CA SER A 26 24.23 -1.16 19.71
C SER A 26 24.82 -2.58 19.90
N ARG A 27 26.01 -2.67 20.51
CA ARG A 27 26.61 -3.90 21.07
C ARG A 27 25.68 -4.70 21.98
N ALA A 28 25.13 -4.10 23.03
CA ALA A 28 24.37 -4.82 24.03
C ALA A 28 23.05 -5.37 23.46
N ILE A 29 22.47 -4.68 22.48
CA ILE A 29 21.31 -5.14 21.71
C ILE A 29 21.69 -6.31 20.81
N SER A 30 22.80 -6.18 20.06
CA SER A 30 23.34 -7.26 19.23
C SER A 30 23.64 -8.53 20.03
N ASP A 31 24.28 -8.40 21.20
CA ASP A 31 24.57 -9.52 22.10
C ASP A 31 23.28 -10.18 22.63
N CYS A 32 22.24 -9.39 22.88
CA CYS A 32 20.94 -9.91 23.27
C CYS A 32 20.31 -10.72 22.14
N ILE A 33 20.29 -10.19 20.92
CA ILE A 33 19.75 -10.86 19.73
C ILE A 33 20.46 -12.18 19.49
N ASP A 34 21.80 -12.20 19.56
CA ASP A 34 22.60 -13.42 19.41
C ASP A 34 22.24 -14.48 20.46
N ARG A 35 22.03 -14.07 21.72
CA ARG A 35 21.59 -14.97 22.79
C ARG A 35 20.16 -15.49 22.58
N ILE A 36 19.25 -14.67 22.07
CA ILE A 36 17.87 -15.11 21.75
C ILE A 36 17.92 -16.11 20.60
N ASN A 37 18.65 -15.83 19.52
CA ASN A 37 18.80 -16.77 18.41
C ASN A 37 19.39 -18.12 18.86
N GLN A 38 20.34 -18.11 19.80
CA GLN A 38 20.97 -19.35 20.30
C GLN A 38 20.05 -20.15 21.24
N ASN A 39 19.34 -19.50 22.16
CA ASN A 39 18.58 -20.18 23.20
C ASN A 39 17.11 -20.37 22.86
N PHE A 40 16.55 -19.52 21.99
CA PHE A 40 15.13 -19.46 21.62
C PHE A 40 14.95 -19.19 20.11
N PRO A 41 15.44 -20.08 19.22
CA PRO A 41 15.49 -19.83 17.77
C PRO A 41 14.12 -19.65 17.11
N ASN A 42 13.03 -20.10 17.75
CA ASN A 42 11.67 -19.97 17.23
C ASN A 42 10.98 -18.66 17.61
N ILE A 43 11.60 -17.83 18.46
CA ILE A 43 11.05 -16.54 18.88
C ILE A 43 11.52 -15.48 17.88
N GLN A 44 10.58 -14.79 17.25
CA GLN A 44 10.90 -13.62 16.44
C GLN A 44 11.05 -12.38 17.33
N MET A 45 11.92 -11.46 16.94
CA MET A 45 12.10 -10.18 17.59
C MET A 45 11.76 -9.02 16.64
N LEU A 46 11.12 -7.99 17.19
CA LEU A 46 10.82 -6.73 16.51
C LEU A 46 11.20 -5.53 17.38
N GLY A 47 11.19 -4.34 16.80
CA GLY A 47 11.46 -3.07 17.49
C GLY A 47 12.83 -2.52 17.10
N GLY A 48 13.60 -2.01 18.06
CA GLY A 48 14.88 -1.35 17.78
C GLY A 48 15.32 -0.31 18.78
N VAL A 49 16.05 0.71 18.32
CA VAL A 49 16.53 1.81 19.16
C VAL A 49 15.63 3.02 18.97
N ALA A 50 15.03 3.51 20.07
CA ALA A 50 14.14 4.64 20.06
C ALA A 50 14.86 5.93 19.63
N ASN A 51 14.16 6.78 18.86
CA ASN A 51 14.67 8.05 18.36
C ASN A 51 13.88 9.25 18.93
N HIS A 52 14.48 10.44 18.90
CA HIS A 52 13.92 11.68 19.46
C HIS A 52 13.49 12.74 18.41
N GLY A 53 13.78 12.61 17.11
CA GLY A 53 13.31 13.60 16.15
C GLY A 53 13.59 13.29 14.68
N ASP A 54 13.34 14.27 13.81
CA ASP A 54 13.49 14.17 12.34
C ASP A 54 14.94 14.09 11.85
N ARG A 55 15.91 13.93 12.76
CA ARG A 55 17.35 13.87 12.44
C ARG A 55 17.95 12.51 12.77
N PRO A 56 18.89 12.02 11.95
CA PRO A 56 19.51 10.71 12.13
C PRO A 56 20.64 10.66 13.17
N MET A 57 21.14 11.81 13.65
CA MET A 57 22.09 11.88 14.76
C MET A 57 21.72 13.02 15.73
N PRO A 58 21.84 12.80 17.05
CA PRO A 58 21.69 13.87 18.03
C PRO A 58 22.90 14.82 17.97
N ASP A 59 22.65 16.13 18.12
CA ASP A 59 23.69 17.05 18.59
C ASP A 59 24.11 16.58 20.00
N SER A 60 25.41 16.57 20.30
CA SER A 60 26.00 15.89 21.45
C SER A 60 25.46 16.28 22.84
N ASP A 61 24.67 17.34 22.92
CA ASP A 61 24.17 17.94 24.16
C ASP A 61 22.69 17.61 24.45
N GLU A 62 21.97 16.93 23.55
CA GLU A 62 20.56 16.56 23.75
C GLU A 62 20.36 15.04 23.63
N VAL A 63 20.33 14.31 24.75
CA VAL A 63 19.88 12.91 24.78
C VAL A 63 18.52 12.79 25.48
N ILE A 64 17.50 12.40 24.70
CA ILE A 64 16.07 12.54 25.07
C ILE A 64 15.27 11.27 24.73
N SER A 65 15.83 10.08 24.99
CA SER A 65 15.05 8.83 25.04
C SER A 65 15.10 8.24 26.46
N PHE A 66 13.97 7.74 26.92
CA PHE A 66 13.83 7.24 28.29
C PHE A 66 12.85 6.09 28.36
N VAL A 67 13.08 5.20 29.31
CA VAL A 67 12.14 4.15 29.71
C VAL A 67 11.56 4.55 31.06
N PHE A 68 10.24 4.46 31.20
CA PHE A 68 9.57 4.71 32.46
C PHE A 68 8.87 3.46 32.96
N ASN A 69 8.81 3.32 34.27
CA ASN A 69 8.06 2.28 34.97
C ASN A 69 7.52 2.84 36.30
N GLU A 70 6.92 1.97 37.12
CA GLU A 70 6.39 2.34 38.43
C GLU A 70 7.45 2.88 39.42
N LYS A 71 8.74 2.70 39.15
CA LYS A 71 9.87 3.16 39.99
C LYS A 71 10.47 4.48 39.49
N GLY A 72 10.06 5.00 38.33
CA GLY A 72 10.52 6.26 37.79
C GLY A 72 10.98 6.16 36.33
N ILE A 73 11.85 7.09 35.94
CA ILE A 73 12.35 7.25 34.57
C ILE A 73 13.85 6.91 34.55
N THR A 74 14.30 6.13 33.57
CA THR A 74 15.72 5.83 33.31
C THR A 74 16.07 6.09 31.86
N GLN A 75 17.26 6.63 31.62
CA GLN A 75 17.83 6.80 30.28
C GLN A 75 18.68 5.60 29.85
N ASN A 76 18.91 4.64 30.76
CA ASN A 76 19.63 3.41 30.49
C ASN A 76 18.66 2.24 30.70
N GLY A 77 17.78 2.03 29.72
CA GLY A 77 16.68 1.08 29.85
C GLY A 77 16.26 0.46 28.54
N ILE A 78 15.58 -0.68 28.66
CA ILE A 78 14.93 -1.38 27.56
C ILE A 78 13.48 -1.63 27.97
N ALA A 79 12.54 -1.36 27.06
CA ALA A 79 11.15 -1.76 27.17
C ALA A 79 10.92 -2.96 26.26
N SER A 80 10.41 -4.06 26.81
CA SER A 80 10.12 -5.28 26.04
C SER A 80 8.75 -5.83 26.37
N ALA A 81 8.04 -6.30 25.35
CA ALA A 81 6.78 -7.03 25.45
C ALA A 81 6.93 -8.42 24.85
N VAL A 82 6.51 -9.45 25.59
CA VAL A 82 6.43 -10.83 25.11
C VAL A 82 4.99 -11.14 24.74
N ILE A 83 4.81 -11.75 23.59
CA ILE A 83 3.52 -12.27 23.15
C ILE A 83 3.59 -13.79 23.14
N ASP A 84 2.84 -14.37 24.08
CA ASP A 84 2.64 -15.80 24.23
C ASP A 84 1.34 -16.21 23.54
N SER A 85 1.42 -17.17 22.62
CA SER A 85 0.23 -17.72 21.96
C SER A 85 0.53 -19.07 21.31
N ASN A 86 -0.48 -19.94 21.31
CA ASN A 86 -0.40 -21.25 20.65
C ASN A 86 -0.72 -21.18 19.15
N SER A 87 -1.36 -20.09 18.71
CA SER A 87 -1.90 -19.92 17.36
C SER A 87 -1.34 -18.72 16.60
N LEU A 88 -0.57 -17.84 17.27
CA LEU A 88 -0.02 -16.66 16.63
C LEU A 88 1.01 -17.02 15.56
N ASN A 89 0.70 -16.59 14.34
CA ASN A 89 1.62 -16.55 13.21
C ASN A 89 2.29 -15.18 13.16
N VAL A 90 3.62 -15.18 13.03
CA VAL A 90 4.41 -13.97 12.91
C VAL A 90 5.26 -14.09 11.65
N SER A 91 5.12 -13.12 10.75
CA SER A 91 5.99 -12.97 9.58
C SER A 91 6.69 -11.62 9.69
N SER A 92 8.00 -11.59 9.54
CA SER A 92 8.77 -10.35 9.51
C SER A 92 9.51 -10.29 8.18
N GLU A 93 9.42 -9.15 7.53
CA GLU A 93 10.05 -8.84 6.25
C GLU A 93 10.95 -7.61 6.43
N VAL A 94 12.07 -7.58 5.70
CA VAL A 94 13.06 -6.51 5.79
C VAL A 94 13.24 -5.88 4.42
N VAL A 95 12.95 -4.58 4.32
CA VAL A 95 13.26 -3.75 3.17
C VAL A 95 14.59 -3.05 3.44
N TYR A 96 15.50 -3.11 2.48
CA TYR A 96 16.79 -2.43 2.51
C TYR A 96 17.05 -1.77 1.17
N VAL A 97 17.86 -0.72 1.16
CA VAL A 97 18.10 0.11 -0.04
C VAL A 97 19.44 -0.15 -0.72
N THR A 98 20.21 -1.13 -0.25
CA THR A 98 21.60 -1.31 -0.67
C THR A 98 21.82 -2.55 -1.50
N GLU A 99 22.73 -2.46 -2.47
CA GLU A 99 23.19 -3.58 -3.28
C GLU A 99 24.71 -3.78 -3.07
N SER A 100 25.15 -5.03 -2.89
CA SER A 100 26.58 -5.34 -2.72
C SER A 100 27.33 -5.54 -4.02
N VAL A 101 28.60 -5.09 -4.05
CA VAL A 101 29.44 -5.03 -5.25
C VAL A 101 30.85 -5.57 -4.97
N GLY A 102 31.51 -6.05 -6.02
CA GLY A 102 32.89 -6.53 -5.95
C GLY A 102 33.05 -7.89 -5.29
N LYS A 103 34.32 -8.24 -4.99
CA LYS A 103 34.69 -9.51 -4.35
C LYS A 103 34.39 -9.47 -2.84
N SER A 104 34.40 -10.64 -2.21
CA SER A 104 34.33 -10.73 -0.75
C SER A 104 35.72 -10.55 -0.12
N TYR A 105 35.77 -9.78 0.95
CA TYR A 105 36.96 -9.52 1.76
C TYR A 105 36.84 -10.23 3.11
N THR A 106 37.98 -10.51 3.74
CA THR A 106 38.04 -11.22 5.02
C THR A 106 38.46 -10.25 6.11
N VAL A 107 37.68 -10.18 7.18
CA VAL A 107 38.13 -9.49 8.40
C VAL A 107 39.27 -10.31 9.01
N THR A 108 40.49 -9.77 9.00
CA THR A 108 41.69 -10.46 9.49
C THR A 108 41.99 -10.15 10.95
N GLU A 109 41.55 -9.00 11.44
CA GLU A 109 41.65 -8.62 12.84
C GLU A 109 40.48 -7.73 13.22
N ALA A 110 39.80 -8.09 14.30
CA ALA A 110 38.67 -7.36 14.85
C ALA A 110 38.76 -7.35 16.37
N ASP A 111 38.26 -6.26 16.94
CA ASP A 111 38.15 -6.06 18.38
C ASP A 111 36.75 -5.54 18.69
N ASN A 112 35.85 -6.45 19.07
CA ASN A 112 34.44 -6.19 19.32
C ASN A 112 33.73 -5.55 18.11
N MET A 113 33.51 -4.22 18.15
CA MET A 113 32.89 -3.44 17.07
C MET A 113 33.93 -2.80 16.13
N ILE A 114 35.21 -2.84 16.50
CA ILE A 114 36.30 -2.24 15.72
C ILE A 114 36.83 -3.25 14.73
N ILE A 115 36.95 -2.84 13.47
CA ILE A 115 37.65 -3.60 12.45
C ILE A 115 39.06 -3.04 12.36
N ARG A 116 40.07 -3.84 12.73
CA ARG A 116 41.47 -3.42 12.71
C ARG A 116 42.07 -3.67 11.34
N SER A 117 41.89 -4.87 10.80
CA SER A 117 42.38 -5.20 9.46
C SER A 117 41.43 -6.04 8.63
N ILE A 118 41.48 -5.82 7.31
CA ILE A 118 40.76 -6.56 6.28
C ILE A 118 41.78 -7.05 5.24
N ASP A 119 41.76 -8.35 4.95
CA ASP A 119 42.72 -9.03 4.07
C ASP A 119 44.19 -8.67 4.41
N GLY A 120 44.49 -8.43 5.69
CA GLY A 120 45.83 -8.09 6.18
C GLY A 120 46.21 -6.60 6.06
N GLN A 121 45.33 -5.74 5.56
CA GLN A 121 45.53 -4.30 5.47
C GLN A 121 44.79 -3.58 6.61
N ASP A 122 45.34 -2.46 7.11
CA ASP A 122 44.62 -1.55 8.01
C ASP A 122 43.26 -1.15 7.43
N THR A 123 42.21 -1.14 8.25
CA THR A 123 40.84 -0.97 7.72
C THR A 123 40.57 0.44 7.19
N VAL A 124 41.16 1.48 7.78
CA VAL A 124 41.00 2.85 7.29
C VAL A 124 41.66 2.98 5.92
N GLU A 125 42.90 2.49 5.79
CA GLU A 125 43.61 2.46 4.51
C GLU A 125 42.90 1.60 3.47
N TRP A 126 42.38 0.43 3.87
CA TRP A 126 41.63 -0.46 2.99
C TRP A 126 40.38 0.23 2.43
N TYR A 127 39.62 0.93 3.28
CA TYR A 127 38.39 1.60 2.90
C TYR A 127 38.66 2.79 1.97
N GLN A 128 39.71 3.56 2.25
CA GLN A 128 40.18 4.63 1.37
C GLN A 128 40.63 4.09 0.00
N ASN A 129 41.40 3.00 0.00
CA ASN A 129 41.92 2.39 -1.23
C ASN A 129 40.82 1.76 -2.09
N ILE A 130 39.83 1.09 -1.50
CA ILE A 130 38.79 0.43 -2.28
C ILE A 130 37.84 1.42 -2.94
N LEU A 131 37.59 2.56 -2.29
CA LEU A 131 36.74 3.62 -2.83
C LEU A 131 37.54 4.66 -3.65
N GLY A 132 38.87 4.70 -3.54
CA GLY A 132 39.68 5.73 -4.16
C GLY A 132 39.37 7.12 -3.60
N ILE A 133 39.26 7.21 -2.28
CA ILE A 133 39.00 8.44 -1.53
C ILE A 133 40.11 8.67 -0.50
N ASN A 134 40.27 9.91 -0.06
CA ASN A 134 41.15 10.23 1.05
C ASN A 134 40.38 10.96 2.15
N PHE A 135 40.35 10.39 3.36
CA PHE A 135 39.63 11.01 4.47
C PHE A 135 40.22 12.37 4.88
N ALA A 136 41.49 12.63 4.56
CA ALA A 136 42.11 13.93 4.79
C ALA A 136 41.61 15.04 3.85
N ASP A 137 40.94 14.69 2.75
CA ASP A 137 40.42 15.67 1.78
C ASP A 137 39.07 16.27 2.21
N PHE A 138 38.43 15.68 3.24
CA PHE A 138 37.15 16.16 3.75
C PHE A 138 37.36 17.23 4.81
N GLU A 139 36.70 18.39 4.65
CA GLU A 139 36.79 19.51 5.58
C GLU A 139 36.05 19.23 6.90
N LYS A 140 34.99 18.41 6.86
CA LYS A 140 34.15 18.08 8.02
C LYS A 140 34.00 16.58 8.20
N ASN A 141 33.94 16.14 9.46
CA ASN A 141 33.63 14.75 9.81
C ASN A 141 32.25 14.29 9.29
N GLU A 142 31.29 15.21 9.15
CA GLU A 142 29.98 14.94 8.55
C GLU A 142 30.10 14.41 7.12
N ASP A 143 31.05 14.92 6.34
CA ASP A 143 31.24 14.47 4.96
C ASP A 143 31.77 13.03 4.91
N ILE A 144 32.63 12.66 5.87
CA ILE A 144 33.10 11.28 6.03
C ILE A 144 31.94 10.36 6.43
N ILE A 145 31.08 10.78 7.36
CA ILE A 145 29.88 10.04 7.78
C ILE A 145 28.93 9.82 6.59
N ASN A 146 28.75 10.83 5.74
CA ASN A 146 27.96 10.73 4.52
C ASN A 146 28.54 9.67 3.57
N VAL A 147 29.87 9.62 3.41
CA VAL A 147 30.53 8.61 2.56
C VAL A 147 30.40 7.20 3.16
N THR A 148 30.57 7.03 4.47
CA THR A 148 30.41 5.71 5.11
C THR A 148 28.96 5.24 5.16
N SER A 149 28.01 6.18 5.18
CA SER A 149 26.58 5.89 5.01
C SER A 149 26.25 5.53 3.56
N THR A 150 26.92 6.16 2.60
CA THR A 150 26.72 5.88 1.17
C THR A 150 27.22 4.49 0.79
N PHE A 151 28.38 4.10 1.32
CA PHE A 151 29.07 2.86 0.99
C PHE A 151 29.20 1.90 2.19
N PRO A 152 28.08 1.44 2.77
CA PRO A 152 28.13 0.55 3.92
C PRO A 152 28.74 -0.80 3.56
N ILE A 153 29.02 -1.62 4.57
CA ILE A 153 29.41 -3.01 4.36
C ILE A 153 28.22 -3.94 4.51
N VAL A 154 28.25 -5.10 3.86
CA VAL A 154 27.31 -6.20 4.11
C VAL A 154 28.09 -7.44 4.54
N LYS A 155 27.56 -8.21 5.49
CA LYS A 155 28.10 -9.55 5.80
C LYS A 155 27.56 -10.55 4.78
N LYS A 156 28.40 -11.47 4.32
CA LYS A 156 28.02 -12.48 3.32
C LYS A 156 26.82 -13.35 3.75
N ASN A 157 26.70 -13.64 5.04
CA ASN A 157 25.62 -14.43 5.62
C ASN A 157 24.40 -13.58 6.02
N TYR A 158 24.36 -12.29 5.68
CA TYR A 158 23.29 -11.36 6.05
C TYR A 158 22.48 -10.88 4.82
N GLY A 159 22.68 -11.52 3.65
CA GLY A 159 22.12 -11.05 2.39
C GLY A 159 22.70 -9.68 2.00
N ASN A 160 21.83 -8.77 1.55
CA ASN A 160 22.18 -7.38 1.23
C ASN A 160 21.74 -6.38 2.32
N ILE A 161 21.38 -6.85 3.52
CA ILE A 161 21.06 -5.96 4.65
C ILE A 161 22.33 -5.17 5.02
N PRO A 162 22.30 -3.83 4.92
CA PRO A 162 23.47 -3.02 5.16
C PRO A 162 23.82 -3.01 6.64
N TRP A 163 25.12 -2.97 6.87
CA TRP A 163 25.69 -2.84 8.19
C TRP A 163 26.47 -1.54 8.25
N LEU A 164 26.11 -0.68 9.19
CA LEU A 164 26.77 0.60 9.37
C LEU A 164 28.25 0.36 9.63
N ILE A 165 29.08 1.02 8.83
CA ILE A 165 30.50 1.23 9.12
C ILE A 165 30.69 2.72 9.35
N SER A 166 31.56 3.10 10.27
CA SER A 166 31.82 4.50 10.60
C SER A 166 33.29 4.72 10.91
N TYR A 167 33.77 5.89 10.54
CA TYR A 167 35.12 6.34 10.83
C TYR A 167 35.16 7.05 12.18
N SER A 168 36.13 6.72 13.01
CA SER A 168 36.46 7.49 14.22
C SER A 168 37.91 7.98 14.11
N PRO A 169 38.15 9.31 14.15
CA PRO A 169 39.50 9.85 14.12
C PRO A 169 40.29 9.51 15.39
N GLN A 170 41.58 9.83 15.39
CA GLN A 170 42.42 9.71 16.58
C GLN A 170 41.90 10.62 17.72
N ASN A 171 41.91 10.12 18.96
CA ASN A 171 41.48 10.84 20.16
C ASN A 171 40.03 11.40 20.09
N ASP A 172 39.14 10.70 19.41
CA ASP A 172 37.72 11.06 19.30
C ASP A 172 36.99 10.96 20.65
N LYS A 173 36.60 12.11 21.20
CA LYS A 173 35.88 12.19 22.48
C LYS A 173 34.43 11.70 22.40
N PHE A 174 33.89 11.52 21.20
CA PHE A 174 32.51 11.06 20.96
C PHE A 174 32.43 9.56 20.66
N ARG A 175 33.56 8.84 20.76
CA ARG A 175 33.60 7.40 20.54
C ARG A 175 32.70 6.67 21.55
N MET A 176 31.70 5.95 21.05
CA MET A 176 30.66 5.28 21.86
C MET A 176 31.14 4.01 22.60
N PHE A 177 32.44 3.71 22.57
CA PHE A 177 33.04 2.49 23.13
C PHE A 177 34.53 2.71 23.43
N SER A 178 35.05 1.99 24.42
CA SER A 178 36.46 2.06 24.82
C SER A 178 37.37 1.33 23.83
N ASP A 179 38.50 1.94 23.47
CA ASP A 179 39.56 1.35 22.66
C ASP A 179 40.87 1.40 23.46
N GLU A 180 41.57 0.26 23.62
CA GLU A 180 42.87 0.22 24.31
C GLU A 180 43.98 1.00 23.56
N ASN A 181 43.76 1.34 22.29
CA ASN A 181 44.72 2.02 21.43
C ASN A 181 44.13 3.31 20.80
N GLU A 182 43.75 4.29 21.63
CA GLU A 182 43.15 5.58 21.21
C GLU A 182 44.04 6.43 20.26
N ASN A 183 45.31 6.05 20.10
CA ASN A 183 46.31 6.76 19.32
C ASN A 183 46.23 6.54 17.80
N LYS A 184 45.24 5.79 17.28
CA LYS A 184 45.04 5.61 15.84
C LYS A 184 43.58 5.80 15.43
N PRO A 185 43.32 6.28 14.20
CA PRO A 185 41.98 6.25 13.62
C PRO A 185 41.53 4.80 13.42
N VAL A 186 40.22 4.56 13.48
CA VAL A 186 39.64 3.23 13.33
C VAL A 186 38.35 3.28 12.53
N MET A 187 37.99 2.15 11.93
CA MET A 187 36.65 1.90 11.41
C MET A 187 35.92 0.97 12.38
N TYR A 188 34.65 1.26 12.64
CA TYR A 188 33.81 0.48 13.54
C TYR A 188 32.41 0.26 12.99
N THR A 189 31.71 -0.74 13.52
CA THR A 189 30.33 -1.09 13.15
C THR A 189 29.38 -0.96 14.32
N THR A 190 28.08 -1.10 14.07
CA THR A 190 27.04 -1.06 15.14
C THR A 190 26.82 -2.42 15.83
N GLY A 191 27.63 -3.43 15.56
CA GLY A 191 27.51 -4.72 16.23
C GLY A 191 28.82 -5.48 16.23
N ASN A 192 28.85 -6.64 16.86
CA ASN A 192 30.10 -7.39 16.95
C ASN A 192 30.52 -7.96 15.59
N ILE A 193 31.80 -7.76 15.25
CA ILE A 193 32.47 -8.33 14.10
C ILE A 193 33.53 -9.33 14.55
N LYS A 194 33.63 -10.47 13.86
CA LYS A 194 34.55 -11.55 14.22
C LYS A 194 35.63 -11.69 13.18
N THR A 195 36.85 -11.99 13.62
CA THR A 195 37.92 -12.44 12.72
C THR A 195 37.44 -13.64 11.90
N GLY A 196 37.61 -13.57 10.59
CA GLY A 196 37.11 -14.56 9.62
C GLY A 196 35.77 -14.21 8.98
N ASP A 197 35.02 -13.22 9.51
CA ASP A 197 33.80 -12.73 8.87
C ASP A 197 34.12 -12.28 7.43
N LYS A 198 33.20 -12.61 6.50
CA LYS A 198 33.29 -12.22 5.10
C LYS A 198 32.38 -11.04 4.82
N ILE A 199 32.94 -9.98 4.27
CA ILE A 199 32.21 -8.73 4.00
C ILE A 199 32.36 -8.30 2.55
N LYS A 200 31.45 -7.44 2.10
CA LYS A 200 31.51 -6.71 0.82
C LYS A 200 31.15 -5.25 1.04
N ILE A 201 31.62 -4.38 0.15
CA ILE A 201 31.09 -3.02 0.03
C ILE A 201 29.72 -3.09 -0.65
N ALA A 202 28.81 -2.25 -0.20
CA ALA A 202 27.51 -2.02 -0.82
C ALA A 202 27.32 -0.53 -1.12
N TYR A 203 26.29 -0.20 -1.89
CA TYR A 203 25.90 1.17 -2.22
C TYR A 203 24.37 1.28 -2.24
N SER A 204 23.82 2.47 -2.00
CA SER A 204 22.37 2.70 -2.11
C SER A 204 21.90 2.67 -3.58
N SER A 205 20.90 1.87 -3.89
CA SER A 205 20.37 1.66 -5.24
C SER A 205 18.85 1.84 -5.26
N MET A 206 18.36 2.81 -6.03
CA MET A 206 16.93 3.08 -6.15
C MET A 206 16.20 1.92 -6.83
N GLN A 207 16.75 1.39 -7.93
CA GLN A 207 16.19 0.24 -8.63
C GLN A 207 16.03 -0.95 -7.68
N HIS A 208 17.10 -1.26 -6.93
CA HIS A 208 17.07 -2.38 -6.00
C HIS A 208 16.10 -2.14 -4.84
N THR A 209 16.02 -0.91 -4.33
CA THR A 209 15.03 -0.52 -3.31
C THR A 209 13.60 -0.81 -3.78
N ILE A 210 13.32 -0.46 -5.05
CA ILE A 210 12.00 -0.66 -5.64
C ILE A 210 11.65 -2.15 -5.72
N GLU A 211 12.57 -2.95 -6.26
CA GLU A 211 12.42 -4.40 -6.38
C GLU A 211 12.22 -5.06 -5.01
N VAL A 212 13.08 -4.77 -4.03
CA VAL A 212 12.99 -5.35 -2.69
C VAL A 212 11.67 -4.97 -2.00
N CYS A 213 11.26 -3.71 -2.08
CA CYS A 213 9.99 -3.27 -1.48
C CYS A 213 8.79 -3.94 -2.14
N GLN A 214 8.83 -4.10 -3.47
CA GLN A 214 7.77 -4.78 -4.22
C GLN A 214 7.67 -6.25 -3.85
N ASP A 215 8.81 -6.95 -3.80
CA ASP A 215 8.88 -8.35 -3.38
C ASP A 215 8.39 -8.55 -1.95
N VAL A 216 8.73 -7.63 -1.04
CA VAL A 216 8.22 -7.64 0.34
C VAL A 216 6.69 -7.48 0.36
N CYS A 217 6.15 -6.53 -0.40
CA CYS A 217 4.71 -6.33 -0.49
C CYS A 217 3.99 -7.57 -1.06
N ASP A 218 4.54 -8.17 -2.11
CA ASP A 218 3.96 -9.35 -2.74
C ASP A 218 4.02 -10.58 -1.81
N ARG A 219 5.12 -10.78 -1.07
CA ARG A 219 5.18 -11.81 -0.02
C ARG A 219 4.14 -11.58 1.08
N LEU A 220 3.98 -10.33 1.54
CA LEU A 220 3.05 -9.98 2.62
C LEU A 220 1.58 -10.16 2.20
N LYS A 221 1.21 -9.92 0.94
CA LYS A 221 -0.17 -10.17 0.44
C LYS A 221 -0.64 -11.60 0.69
N ASP A 222 0.29 -12.56 0.67
CA ASP A 222 -0.02 -13.97 0.86
C ASP A 222 0.09 -14.46 2.31
N LYS A 223 0.54 -13.60 3.23
CA LYS A 223 0.60 -13.94 4.66
C LYS A 223 -0.73 -13.65 5.36
N PRO A 224 -1.18 -14.53 6.26
CA PRO A 224 -2.23 -14.19 7.21
C PRO A 224 -1.84 -12.96 8.02
N SER A 225 -2.72 -11.96 8.12
CA SER A 225 -2.46 -10.69 8.77
C SER A 225 -3.73 -10.14 9.43
N ASP A 226 -3.77 -10.14 10.76
CA ASP A 226 -4.75 -9.40 11.56
C ASP A 226 -4.23 -8.02 11.95
N ALA A 227 -2.92 -7.85 12.10
CA ALA A 227 -2.25 -6.59 12.42
C ALA A 227 -0.90 -6.48 11.71
N LEU A 228 -0.54 -5.27 11.29
CA LEU A 228 0.78 -4.95 10.74
C LEU A 228 1.55 -3.99 11.66
N PHE A 229 2.84 -4.27 11.85
CA PHE A 229 3.78 -3.38 12.51
C PHE A 229 4.91 -2.99 11.56
N ALA A 230 5.27 -1.72 11.47
CA ALA A 230 6.46 -1.29 10.74
C ALA A 230 7.38 -0.42 11.59
N TYR A 231 8.68 -0.67 11.46
CA TYR A 231 9.73 0.13 12.05
C TYR A 231 10.72 0.51 10.96
N SER A 232 10.99 1.80 10.77
CA SER A 232 11.90 2.28 9.72
C SER A 232 13.03 3.11 10.31
N CYS A 233 14.24 2.85 9.82
CA CYS A 233 15.43 3.57 10.24
C CYS A 233 15.40 5.01 9.71
N ILE A 234 15.44 5.99 10.61
CA ILE A 234 15.54 7.41 10.27
C ILE A 234 16.82 7.71 9.50
N SER A 235 17.91 6.95 9.73
CA SER A 235 19.18 7.13 9.02
C SER A 235 19.08 6.83 7.53
N ARG A 236 17.99 6.19 7.06
CA ARG A 236 17.73 6.01 5.63
C ARG A 236 17.50 7.32 4.91
N THR A 237 17.10 8.38 5.62
CA THR A 237 16.97 9.73 5.07
C THR A 237 18.30 10.28 4.53
N THR A 238 19.45 9.74 4.98
CA THR A 238 20.77 10.10 4.42
C THR A 238 21.03 9.47 3.05
N MET A 239 20.30 8.41 2.69
CA MET A 239 20.38 7.74 1.39
C MET A 239 19.25 8.22 0.47
N PHE A 240 18.00 8.14 0.96
CA PHE A 240 16.78 8.48 0.24
C PHE A 240 15.82 9.21 1.19
N LYS A 241 15.66 10.52 1.03
CA LYS A 241 14.95 11.37 2.00
C LYS A 241 13.50 10.93 2.24
N ASN A 242 12.77 10.60 1.18
CA ASN A 242 11.36 10.22 1.26
C ASN A 242 11.13 8.70 1.13
N CYS A 243 12.16 7.88 1.41
CA CYS A 243 12.08 6.43 1.21
C CYS A 243 10.96 5.78 2.02
N ALA A 244 10.87 6.13 3.30
CA ALA A 244 9.84 5.57 4.18
C ALA A 244 8.43 5.96 3.73
N ASP A 245 8.23 7.23 3.36
CA ASP A 245 6.93 7.69 2.85
C ASP A 245 6.51 6.94 1.59
N TRP A 246 7.47 6.68 0.69
CA TRP A 246 7.26 5.90 -0.53
C TRP A 246 6.94 4.42 -0.22
N GLU A 247 7.74 3.77 0.62
CA GLU A 247 7.58 2.35 1.01
C GLU A 247 6.26 2.06 1.73
N PHE A 248 5.74 3.03 2.48
CA PHE A 248 4.48 2.88 3.19
C PHE A 248 3.25 3.23 2.36
N THR A 249 3.41 3.77 1.14
CA THR A 249 2.26 4.04 0.27
C THR A 249 1.33 2.85 0.02
N PRO A 250 1.82 1.59 -0.11
CA PRO A 250 0.94 0.42 -0.31
C PRO A 250 0.09 0.06 0.91
N PHE A 251 0.51 0.52 2.09
CA PHE A 251 -0.09 0.15 3.37
C PHE A 251 -1.05 1.21 3.91
N LYS A 252 -1.26 2.32 3.19
CA LYS A 252 -2.13 3.44 3.62
C LYS A 252 -3.56 3.05 3.98
N ARG A 253 -4.07 1.92 3.48
CA ARG A 253 -5.43 1.39 3.74
C ARG A 253 -5.44 0.17 4.66
N THR A 254 -4.33 -0.07 5.35
CA THR A 254 -4.18 -1.19 6.30
C THR A 254 -4.16 -0.66 7.73
N ASN A 255 -4.19 -1.54 8.72
CA ASN A 255 -4.04 -1.17 10.13
C ASN A 255 -2.57 -1.07 10.58
N LEU A 256 -1.66 -0.74 9.66
CA LEU A 256 -0.24 -0.61 9.94
C LEU A 256 0.03 0.41 11.05
N SER A 257 0.71 -0.04 12.11
CA SER A 257 1.17 0.79 13.22
C SER A 257 2.70 0.74 13.32
N GLY A 258 3.34 1.76 13.87
CA GLY A 258 4.80 1.79 13.80
C GLY A 258 5.48 3.01 14.41
N ALA A 259 6.80 3.07 14.24
CA ALA A 259 7.63 4.21 14.63
C ALA A 259 8.89 4.31 13.77
N LEU A 260 9.44 5.53 13.66
CA LEU A 260 10.78 5.75 13.12
C LEU A 260 11.82 5.51 14.22
N LEU A 261 12.81 4.67 13.94
CA LEU A 261 13.85 4.22 14.87
C LEU A 261 15.24 4.62 14.35
N ILE A 262 16.28 4.52 15.18
CA ILE A 262 17.67 4.70 14.72
C ILE A 262 18.19 3.42 14.06
N SER A 263 17.72 2.27 14.53
CA SER A 263 18.05 0.94 14.00
C SER A 263 16.94 -0.01 14.38
N GLU A 264 16.75 -1.08 13.60
CA GLU A 264 15.64 -2.00 13.75
C GLU A 264 16.11 -3.37 14.21
N ILE A 265 15.18 -4.13 14.79
CA ILE A 265 15.29 -5.56 14.95
C ILE A 265 14.28 -6.18 13.98
N GLY A 266 14.77 -7.03 13.10
CA GLY A 266 13.93 -7.77 12.16
C GLY A 266 14.36 -9.23 12.06
N ASN A 267 13.49 -10.07 11.52
CA ASN A 267 13.84 -11.43 11.17
C ASN A 267 14.19 -11.54 9.69
N SER A 268 15.32 -12.15 9.37
CA SER A 268 15.73 -12.41 7.98
C SER A 268 16.38 -13.78 7.91
N GLU A 269 15.94 -14.59 6.94
CA GLU A 269 16.38 -15.98 6.74
C GLU A 269 16.23 -16.85 8.02
N GLY A 270 15.18 -16.60 8.82
CA GLY A 270 14.88 -17.38 10.02
C GLY A 270 15.70 -17.00 11.26
N ALA A 271 16.49 -15.93 11.21
CA ALA A 271 17.24 -15.43 12.36
C ALA A 271 16.89 -13.98 12.66
N ASN A 272 16.85 -13.62 13.95
CA ASN A 272 16.70 -12.23 14.37
C ASN A 272 18.01 -11.49 14.08
N ARG A 273 17.93 -10.27 13.55
CA ARG A 273 19.07 -9.46 13.17
C ARG A 273 18.89 -8.03 13.66
N PHE A 274 20.00 -7.43 14.06
CA PHE A 274 20.08 -5.99 14.26
C PHE A 274 20.35 -5.33 12.92
N CYS A 275 19.34 -4.71 12.35
CA CYS A 275 19.35 -4.14 11.01
C CYS A 275 19.57 -2.63 11.09
N ASN A 276 20.39 -2.10 10.17
CA ASN A 276 20.63 -0.67 10.04
C ASN A 276 20.17 -0.26 8.64
N TYR A 277 19.73 0.98 8.45
CA TYR A 277 19.22 1.46 7.16
C TYR A 277 18.11 0.59 6.55
N THR A 278 17.26 0.00 7.40
CA THR A 278 16.18 -0.88 6.94
C THR A 278 14.80 -0.37 7.34
N THR A 279 13.78 -0.89 6.66
CA THR A 279 12.41 -0.92 7.17
C THR A 279 12.07 -2.36 7.47
N VAL A 280 11.63 -2.64 8.69
CA VAL A 280 11.10 -3.94 9.09
C VAL A 280 9.58 -3.85 9.09
N ILE A 281 8.91 -4.72 8.35
CA ILE A 281 7.44 -4.84 8.32
C ILE A 281 7.07 -6.23 8.82
N ALA A 282 6.25 -6.28 9.86
CA ALA A 282 5.80 -7.52 10.46
C ALA A 282 4.30 -7.67 10.40
N SER A 283 3.86 -8.88 10.08
CA SER A 283 2.46 -9.30 10.07
C SER A 283 2.22 -10.29 11.20
N LEU A 284 1.18 -10.02 11.98
CA LEU A 284 0.72 -10.83 13.09
C LEU A 284 -0.70 -11.30 12.80
N ALA A 285 -0.95 -12.60 12.95
CA ALA A 285 -2.29 -13.16 12.77
C ALA A 285 -2.53 -14.39 13.66
N GLU A 286 -3.71 -14.44 14.25
CA GLU A 286 -4.29 -15.67 14.81
C GLU A 286 -5.40 -16.23 13.90
N SER A 287 -5.86 -15.42 12.94
CA SER A 287 -6.81 -15.82 11.90
C SER A 287 -6.12 -16.16 10.56
N TYR A 288 -6.91 -16.51 9.55
CA TYR A 288 -6.47 -16.70 8.17
C TYR A 288 -6.75 -15.47 7.27
N ASN A 289 -7.13 -14.33 7.86
CA ASN A 289 -7.41 -13.10 7.11
C ASN A 289 -6.17 -12.59 6.39
N LYS A 290 -6.35 -11.95 5.24
CA LYS A 290 -5.27 -11.29 4.48
C LYS A 290 -5.61 -9.81 4.30
N LEU A 291 -4.67 -8.93 4.58
CA LEU A 291 -4.84 -7.49 4.34
C LEU A 291 -4.59 -7.17 2.87
N ARG A 292 -5.40 -6.25 2.32
CA ARG A 292 -5.23 -5.77 0.96
C ARG A 292 -4.11 -4.73 0.90
N ILE A 293 -2.97 -5.10 0.32
CA ILE A 293 -1.82 -4.22 0.09
C ILE A 293 -1.87 -3.66 -1.33
N ASP A 294 -1.88 -2.34 -1.47
CA ASP A 294 -2.03 -1.61 -2.74
C ASP A 294 -0.67 -1.39 -3.44
N THR A 295 -0.14 -2.42 -4.09
CA THR A 295 1.20 -2.33 -4.71
C THR A 295 1.30 -1.39 -5.90
N SER A 296 0.18 -0.97 -6.52
CA SER A 296 0.27 0.01 -7.61
C SER A 296 0.71 1.38 -7.12
N ALA A 297 0.49 1.67 -5.82
CA ALA A 297 0.96 2.88 -5.18
C ALA A 297 2.49 3.06 -5.23
N LEU A 298 3.27 1.97 -5.25
CA LEU A 298 4.73 2.06 -5.39
C LEU A 298 5.13 2.69 -6.73
N ALA A 299 4.47 2.27 -7.81
CA ALA A 299 4.75 2.75 -9.16
C ALA A 299 4.42 4.24 -9.26
N LEU A 300 3.16 4.60 -8.95
CA LEU A 300 2.64 5.96 -9.06
C LEU A 300 3.40 7.04 -8.28
N ASN A 301 4.19 6.64 -7.27
CA ASN A 301 4.89 7.54 -6.37
C ASN A 301 6.42 7.41 -6.45
N VAL A 302 6.97 6.71 -7.45
CA VAL A 302 8.41 6.44 -7.55
C VAL A 302 9.28 7.71 -7.61
N ASN A 303 8.74 8.83 -8.12
CA ASN A 303 9.43 10.13 -8.11
C ASN A 303 9.80 10.60 -6.69
N MET A 304 9.12 10.10 -5.64
CA MET A 304 9.47 10.41 -4.25
C MET A 304 10.88 9.96 -3.87
N LEU A 305 11.40 8.91 -4.54
CA LEU A 305 12.75 8.40 -4.31
C LEU A 305 13.83 9.21 -5.05
N TYR A 306 13.46 10.05 -6.01
CA TYR A 306 14.40 10.69 -6.95
C TYR A 306 15.39 11.64 -6.27
N ASP A 307 14.92 12.40 -5.29
CA ASP A 307 15.75 13.33 -4.53
C ASP A 307 16.63 12.59 -3.51
N ASN A 308 17.79 12.12 -3.97
CA ASN A 308 19.09 12.23 -3.29
C ASN A 308 20.21 11.37 -3.88
N ASN A 309 20.06 10.66 -5.01
CA ASN A 309 21.18 9.85 -5.57
C ASN A 309 22.46 10.64 -5.99
N GLN A 310 22.45 11.97 -5.84
CA GLN A 310 23.55 12.85 -6.25
C GLN A 310 24.87 12.51 -5.56
N HIS A 311 24.88 12.01 -4.32
CA HIS A 311 26.12 11.68 -3.63
C HIS A 311 26.89 10.53 -4.29
N ILE A 312 26.22 9.45 -4.71
CA ILE A 312 26.85 8.36 -5.47
C ILE A 312 27.25 8.84 -6.87
N ILE A 313 26.39 9.61 -7.52
CA ILE A 313 26.68 10.15 -8.85
C ILE A 313 27.92 11.05 -8.79
N ASN A 314 28.05 11.92 -7.80
CA ASN A 314 29.22 12.75 -7.57
C ASN A 314 30.48 11.90 -7.29
N TYR A 315 30.36 10.82 -6.53
CA TYR A 315 31.47 9.87 -6.34
C TYR A 315 31.96 9.24 -7.64
N LEU A 316 31.04 8.92 -8.57
CA LEU A 316 31.37 8.39 -9.89
C LEU A 316 31.92 9.47 -10.84
N ILE A 317 31.40 10.71 -10.76
CA ILE A 317 31.78 11.82 -11.65
C ILE A 317 33.08 12.50 -11.20
N ASN A 318 33.36 12.61 -9.90
CA ASN A 318 34.57 13.24 -9.38
C ASN A 318 35.80 12.37 -9.72
N HIS A 319 36.33 12.62 -10.92
CA HIS A 319 37.59 12.10 -11.40
C HIS A 319 38.69 12.76 -10.59
N SER A 320 39.31 12.03 -9.68
CA SER A 320 40.67 12.33 -9.29
C SER A 320 41.55 12.08 -10.50
N GLU A 321 41.82 13.13 -11.29
CA GLU A 321 42.84 13.15 -12.34
C GLU A 321 44.23 12.72 -11.80
N ASP A 322 44.40 12.68 -10.48
CA ASP A 322 45.60 12.18 -9.77
C ASP A 322 45.61 10.67 -9.47
N SER A 323 44.59 9.89 -9.87
CA SER A 323 44.45 8.46 -9.49
C SER A 323 45.17 7.44 -10.39
N GLU A 324 46.30 7.80 -11.00
CA GLU A 324 47.13 6.91 -11.82
C GLU A 324 47.71 5.66 -11.07
N GLN A 325 47.31 5.37 -9.83
CA GLN A 325 47.96 4.32 -9.01
C GLN A 325 47.06 3.23 -8.40
N ASN A 326 45.73 3.24 -8.56
CA ASN A 326 44.89 2.22 -7.93
C ASN A 326 43.84 1.59 -8.85
N ASP A 327 44.29 0.60 -9.63
CA ASP A 327 43.46 -0.23 -10.53
C ASP A 327 42.23 -0.84 -9.83
N ASN A 328 42.30 -1.13 -8.53
CA ASN A 328 41.18 -1.72 -7.79
C ASN A 328 40.05 -0.71 -7.57
N ALA A 329 40.37 0.54 -7.25
CA ALA A 329 39.37 1.60 -7.06
C ALA A 329 38.65 1.93 -8.38
N ILE A 330 39.41 2.01 -9.48
CA ILE A 330 38.85 2.27 -10.83
C ILE A 330 37.87 1.16 -11.21
N LYS A 331 38.28 -0.11 -11.04
CA LYS A 331 37.41 -1.25 -11.33
C LYS A 331 36.16 -1.26 -10.46
N GLN A 332 36.29 -0.96 -9.17
CA GLN A 332 35.16 -0.88 -8.25
C GLN A 332 34.17 0.23 -8.66
N LYS A 333 34.67 1.42 -9.04
CA LYS A 333 33.85 2.52 -9.56
C LYS A 333 33.09 2.11 -10.82
N GLN A 334 33.78 1.48 -11.79
CA GLN A 334 33.16 0.99 -13.02
C GLN A 334 32.08 -0.08 -12.76
N ASP A 335 32.32 -0.99 -11.81
CA ASP A 335 31.35 -2.01 -11.42
C ASP A 335 30.11 -1.38 -10.75
N ILE A 336 30.30 -0.36 -9.89
CA ILE A 336 29.19 0.40 -9.27
C ILE A 336 28.41 1.18 -10.34
N GLU A 337 29.09 1.92 -11.22
CA GLU A 337 28.44 2.70 -12.29
C GLU A 337 27.56 1.83 -13.17
N LYS A 338 28.12 0.69 -13.63
CA LYS A 338 27.39 -0.25 -14.49
C LYS A 338 26.11 -0.75 -13.81
N ARG A 339 26.19 -1.18 -12.55
CA ARG A 339 25.02 -1.71 -11.83
C ARG A 339 24.02 -0.62 -11.42
N LEU A 340 24.52 0.55 -11.05
CA LEU A 340 23.69 1.70 -10.69
C LEU A 340 22.83 2.17 -11.85
N PHE A 341 23.33 2.10 -13.08
CA PHE A 341 22.63 2.61 -14.26
C PHE A 341 22.05 1.57 -15.22
N THR A 342 22.34 0.29 -15.05
CA THR A 342 21.91 -0.76 -15.99
C THR A 342 21.07 -1.82 -15.29
N ASP A 343 19.96 -2.22 -15.91
CA ASP A 343 19.20 -3.41 -15.49
C ASP A 343 19.96 -4.68 -15.90
N SER A 344 20.20 -5.57 -14.95
CA SER A 344 21.07 -6.72 -15.17
C SER A 344 20.50 -7.78 -16.12
N ARG A 345 19.19 -7.79 -16.35
CA ARG A 345 18.51 -8.78 -17.19
C ARG A 345 18.51 -8.37 -18.66
N THR A 346 18.16 -7.11 -18.91
CA THR A 346 18.02 -6.55 -20.26
C THR A 346 19.31 -5.93 -20.78
N GLY A 347 20.18 -5.44 -19.89
CA GLY A 347 21.33 -4.62 -20.26
C GLY A 347 20.97 -3.19 -20.67
N LEU A 348 19.70 -2.80 -20.57
CA LEU A 348 19.22 -1.44 -20.81
C LEU A 348 19.43 -0.55 -19.58
N GLY A 349 19.23 0.76 -19.76
CA GLY A 349 19.23 1.68 -18.61
C GLY A 349 18.18 1.28 -17.58
N ASN A 350 18.45 1.41 -16.29
CA ASN A 350 17.43 1.20 -15.26
C ASN A 350 16.73 2.53 -14.90
N ILE A 351 15.85 2.51 -13.89
CA ILE A 351 15.14 3.71 -13.43
C ILE A 351 16.07 4.83 -12.95
N THR A 352 17.21 4.48 -12.35
CA THR A 352 18.19 5.47 -11.89
C THR A 352 18.82 6.19 -13.09
N LYS A 353 19.09 5.46 -14.17
CA LYS A 353 19.62 6.05 -15.42
C LYS A 353 18.58 6.92 -16.12
N TYR A 354 17.32 6.51 -16.15
CA TYR A 354 16.21 7.32 -16.67
C TYR A 354 16.16 8.68 -15.97
N PHE A 355 16.10 8.65 -14.65
CA PHE A 355 16.05 9.84 -13.81
C PHE A 355 17.29 10.74 -13.97
N TYR A 356 18.48 10.14 -14.04
CA TYR A 356 19.72 10.87 -14.33
C TYR A 356 19.68 11.59 -15.69
N ASP A 357 19.20 10.93 -16.75
CA ASP A 357 19.13 11.53 -18.10
C ASP A 357 18.08 12.63 -18.21
N ILE A 358 16.92 12.43 -17.61
CA ILE A 358 15.83 13.42 -17.56
C ILE A 358 16.27 14.65 -16.75
N GLY A 359 16.92 14.46 -15.60
CA GLY A 359 17.43 15.55 -14.76
C GLY A 359 18.46 16.44 -15.45
N ARG A 360 19.18 15.91 -16.45
CA ARG A 360 20.10 16.68 -17.29
C ARG A 360 19.43 17.39 -18.48
N GLY A 361 18.12 17.24 -18.65
CA GLY A 361 17.37 17.80 -19.79
C GLY A 361 17.70 17.11 -21.13
N ILE A 362 18.28 15.90 -21.11
CA ILE A 362 18.70 15.18 -22.33
C ILE A 362 17.50 14.57 -23.07
N ARG A 363 16.38 14.39 -22.36
CA ARG A 363 15.16 13.74 -22.82
C ARG A 363 13.94 14.51 -22.34
N ASN A 364 12.98 14.76 -23.22
CA ASN A 364 11.76 15.54 -22.91
C ASN A 364 10.48 14.91 -23.48
N LYS A 365 10.58 13.68 -23.98
CA LYS A 365 9.49 12.91 -24.58
C LYS A 365 9.61 11.49 -24.09
N VAL A 366 8.56 10.95 -23.49
CA VAL A 366 8.56 9.64 -22.85
C VAL A 366 7.33 8.85 -23.30
N CYS A 367 7.53 7.58 -23.59
CA CYS A 367 6.48 6.59 -23.73
C CYS A 367 6.74 5.47 -22.72
N VAL A 368 5.77 5.20 -21.86
CA VAL A 368 5.81 4.03 -20.96
C VAL A 368 4.97 2.94 -21.58
N VAL A 369 5.58 1.76 -21.73
CA VAL A 369 4.99 0.56 -22.31
C VAL A 369 4.76 -0.46 -21.20
N ALA A 370 3.53 -0.94 -21.06
CA ALA A 370 3.14 -1.94 -20.07
C ALA A 370 2.41 -3.11 -20.73
N MET A 371 2.51 -4.31 -20.16
CA MET A 371 1.77 -5.48 -20.65
C MET A 371 0.44 -5.64 -19.90
N LYS A 372 -0.68 -5.46 -20.61
CA LYS A 372 -2.05 -5.51 -20.07
C LYS A 372 -2.41 -6.91 -19.54
N ASN A 373 -2.04 -7.95 -20.27
CA ASN A 373 -2.42 -9.33 -19.96
C ASN A 373 -1.32 -10.15 -19.26
N ARG A 374 -0.38 -9.49 -18.56
CA ARG A 374 0.71 -10.19 -17.82
C ARG A 374 0.16 -11.25 -16.86
N SER A 375 -0.82 -10.91 -16.02
CA SER A 375 -1.38 -11.83 -15.03
C SER A 375 -2.01 -13.08 -15.66
N LEU A 376 -2.60 -12.93 -16.85
CA LEU A 376 -3.16 -14.06 -17.58
C LEU A 376 -2.06 -14.96 -18.13
N ILE A 377 -1.02 -14.38 -18.72
CA ILE A 377 0.09 -15.13 -19.31
C ILE A 377 0.88 -15.88 -18.23
N THR A 378 1.25 -15.19 -17.15
CA THR A 378 1.96 -15.76 -15.99
C THR A 378 1.15 -16.80 -15.22
N ALA A 379 -0.19 -16.83 -15.35
CA ALA A 379 -1.00 -17.91 -14.80
C ALA A 379 -0.83 -19.26 -15.54
N PHE A 380 -0.35 -19.24 -16.78
CA PHE A 380 -0.21 -20.45 -17.61
C PHE A 380 1.24 -20.80 -17.99
N MET A 381 2.21 -19.93 -17.70
CA MET A 381 3.63 -20.19 -17.90
C MET A 381 4.40 -19.86 -16.62
N SER A 382 5.60 -20.42 -16.45
CA SER A 382 6.42 -20.09 -15.30
C SER A 382 6.85 -18.61 -15.34
N GLU A 383 7.05 -18.00 -14.18
CA GLU A 383 7.57 -16.63 -14.08
C GLU A 383 8.93 -16.50 -14.80
N ASP A 384 9.80 -17.50 -14.66
CA ASP A 384 11.11 -17.54 -15.32
C ASP A 384 11.00 -17.55 -16.85
N ASP A 385 10.12 -18.40 -17.41
CA ASP A 385 9.88 -18.43 -18.85
C ASP A 385 9.31 -17.09 -19.35
N PHE A 386 8.37 -16.51 -18.60
CA PHE A 386 7.79 -15.20 -18.93
C PHE A 386 8.87 -14.12 -18.99
N GLU A 387 9.72 -14.06 -17.96
CA GLU A 387 10.78 -13.07 -17.87
C GLU A 387 11.79 -13.22 -19.02
N GLU A 388 12.20 -14.44 -19.38
CA GLU A 388 13.09 -14.68 -20.53
C GLU A 388 12.49 -14.14 -21.85
N HIS A 389 11.21 -14.41 -22.11
CA HIS A 389 10.53 -13.91 -23.31
C HIS A 389 10.36 -12.38 -23.29
N SER A 390 10.13 -11.81 -22.10
CA SER A 390 9.99 -10.37 -21.93
C SER A 390 11.29 -9.62 -22.26
N VAL A 391 12.44 -10.14 -21.83
CA VAL A 391 13.78 -9.59 -22.13
C VAL A 391 14.04 -9.60 -23.63
N VAL A 392 13.70 -10.69 -24.34
CA VAL A 392 13.85 -10.76 -25.80
C VAL A 392 13.03 -9.67 -26.49
N CYS A 393 11.77 -9.48 -26.09
CA CYS A 393 10.91 -8.47 -26.68
C CYS A 393 11.43 -7.04 -26.44
N VAL A 394 11.82 -6.76 -25.20
CA VAL A 394 12.37 -5.45 -24.82
C VAL A 394 13.64 -5.14 -25.62
N ASN A 395 14.53 -6.12 -25.79
CA ASN A 395 15.75 -5.95 -26.58
C ASN A 395 15.46 -5.73 -28.08
N GLN A 396 14.48 -6.45 -28.65
CA GLN A 396 14.06 -6.22 -30.04
C GLN A 396 13.46 -4.82 -30.26
N ILE A 397 12.68 -4.32 -29.30
CA ILE A 397 12.17 -2.94 -29.35
C ILE A 397 13.33 -1.94 -29.30
N SER A 398 14.29 -2.14 -28.39
CA SER A 398 15.47 -1.29 -28.27
C SER A 398 16.32 -1.28 -29.55
N GLU A 399 16.56 -2.44 -30.15
CA GLU A 399 17.26 -2.57 -31.43
C GLU A 399 16.52 -1.86 -32.58
N PHE A 400 15.19 -1.98 -32.63
CA PHE A 400 14.36 -1.32 -33.65
C PHE A 400 14.36 0.21 -33.54
N LEU A 401 14.48 0.74 -32.31
CA LEU A 401 14.56 2.18 -32.06
C LEU A 401 15.95 2.73 -32.41
N GLY A 402 17.01 1.98 -32.09
CA GLY A 402 18.40 2.43 -32.20
C GLY A 402 18.77 3.47 -31.14
N THR A 403 20.07 3.75 -30.99
CA THR A 403 20.61 4.54 -29.85
C THR A 403 20.87 6.01 -30.16
N ASN A 404 20.72 6.45 -31.41
CA ASN A 404 21.10 7.81 -31.81
C ASN A 404 20.19 8.89 -31.21
N TYR A 405 18.88 8.64 -31.22
CA TYR A 405 17.85 9.60 -30.79
C TYR A 405 16.93 9.08 -29.69
N TYR A 406 17.00 7.77 -29.42
CA TYR A 406 16.14 7.09 -28.47
C TYR A 406 16.97 6.43 -27.38
N SER A 407 16.39 6.32 -26.20
CA SER A 407 16.96 5.58 -25.08
C SER A 407 15.85 4.75 -24.45
N CYS A 408 16.17 3.49 -24.18
CA CYS A 408 15.26 2.56 -23.53
C CYS A 408 15.72 2.32 -22.10
N TYR A 409 14.77 2.33 -21.18
CA TYR A 409 15.01 2.01 -19.78
C TYR A 409 14.03 0.94 -19.32
N PHE A 410 14.49 -0.01 -18.53
CA PHE A 410 13.66 -1.05 -17.95
C PHE A 410 13.43 -0.80 -16.47
N TYR A 411 12.17 -0.91 -16.05
CA TYR A 411 11.72 -0.48 -14.73
C TYR A 411 10.75 -1.49 -14.12
N SER A 412 10.96 -1.82 -12.84
CA SER A 412 10.08 -2.65 -11.99
C SER A 412 9.73 -4.03 -12.60
N SER A 413 10.55 -4.56 -13.52
CA SER A 413 10.25 -5.80 -14.26
C SER A 413 8.95 -5.74 -15.08
N ARG A 414 8.36 -4.54 -15.25
CA ARG A 414 6.98 -4.35 -15.71
C ARG A 414 6.87 -3.36 -16.84
N TYR A 415 7.74 -2.36 -16.85
CA TYR A 415 7.63 -1.22 -17.73
C TYR A 415 8.89 -1.06 -18.58
N LEU A 416 8.67 -0.87 -19.88
CA LEU A 416 9.68 -0.35 -20.78
C LEU A 416 9.43 1.14 -20.98
N ILE A 417 10.40 1.97 -20.63
CA ILE A 417 10.37 3.41 -20.83
C ILE A 417 11.17 3.72 -22.09
N ILE A 418 10.54 4.30 -23.09
CA ILE A 418 11.17 4.80 -24.30
C ILE A 418 11.24 6.32 -24.19
N ALA A 419 12.43 6.90 -24.16
CA ALA A 419 12.60 8.35 -24.17
C ALA A 419 13.29 8.82 -25.44
N ALA A 420 12.86 9.97 -25.96
CA ALA A 420 13.47 10.60 -27.13
C ALA A 420 14.22 11.87 -26.78
N ALA A 421 15.27 12.14 -27.56
CA ALA A 421 16.06 13.35 -27.50
C ALA A 421 15.24 14.59 -27.86
N ASP A 422 15.73 15.78 -27.48
CA ASP A 422 15.05 17.03 -27.79
C ASP A 422 14.88 17.24 -29.30
N GLU A 423 15.86 16.79 -30.09
CA GLU A 423 15.91 16.89 -31.55
C GLU A 423 14.78 16.16 -32.27
N VAL A 424 14.16 15.16 -31.63
CA VAL A 424 13.03 14.42 -32.22
C VAL A 424 11.77 15.24 -32.08
N ILE A 425 11.08 15.55 -33.19
CA ILE A 425 9.81 16.28 -33.15
C ILE A 425 8.73 15.40 -32.48
N GLY A 426 7.81 16.01 -31.71
CA GLY A 426 6.77 15.28 -30.97
C GLY A 426 5.90 14.35 -31.84
N ASP A 427 5.49 14.82 -33.02
CA ASP A 427 4.69 14.02 -33.95
C ASP A 427 5.49 12.84 -34.53
N ASP A 428 6.78 13.03 -34.81
CA ASP A 428 7.69 11.96 -35.27
C ASP A 428 7.91 10.93 -34.17
N PHE A 429 7.99 11.37 -32.91
CA PHE A 429 8.06 10.46 -31.76
C PHE A 429 6.79 9.61 -31.66
N ILE A 430 5.60 10.23 -31.75
CA ILE A 430 4.32 9.50 -31.72
C ILE A 430 4.23 8.51 -32.88
N ALA A 431 4.63 8.90 -34.10
CA ALA A 431 4.67 8.01 -35.25
C ALA A 431 5.61 6.82 -35.00
N LYS A 432 6.81 7.07 -34.46
CA LYS A 432 7.76 6.01 -34.14
C LYS A 432 7.23 5.06 -33.06
N ILE A 433 6.51 5.55 -32.05
CA ILE A 433 5.86 4.69 -31.04
C ILE A 433 4.75 3.83 -31.65
N LYS A 434 4.00 4.33 -32.64
CA LYS A 434 3.02 3.50 -33.39
C LYS A 434 3.70 2.40 -34.21
N ASP A 435 4.89 2.65 -34.75
CA ASP A 435 5.69 1.61 -35.39
C ASP A 435 6.14 0.55 -34.37
N VAL A 436 6.55 0.96 -33.17
CA VAL A 436 6.87 0.04 -32.06
C VAL A 436 5.64 -0.78 -31.67
N GLN A 437 4.45 -0.17 -31.56
CA GLN A 437 3.22 -0.90 -31.29
C GLN A 437 2.99 -1.99 -32.35
N THR A 438 3.14 -1.65 -33.63
CA THR A 438 3.00 -2.62 -34.73
C THR A 438 3.99 -3.78 -34.59
N LEU A 439 5.25 -3.49 -34.23
CA LEU A 439 6.26 -4.51 -33.93
C LEU A 439 5.81 -5.42 -32.77
N THR A 440 5.32 -4.85 -31.66
CA THR A 440 4.87 -5.65 -30.50
C THR A 440 3.70 -6.58 -30.82
N MET A 441 2.82 -6.21 -31.75
CA MET A 441 1.70 -7.06 -32.19
C MET A 441 2.14 -8.32 -32.95
N THR A 442 3.38 -8.36 -33.44
CA THR A 442 3.96 -9.54 -34.09
C THR A 442 4.56 -10.54 -33.10
N GLN A 443 4.78 -10.12 -31.84
CA GLN A 443 5.39 -10.93 -30.80
C GLN A 443 4.48 -12.05 -30.33
N ARG A 444 5.04 -13.21 -30.02
CA ARG A 444 4.30 -14.38 -29.51
C ARG A 444 5.10 -15.06 -28.41
N TYR A 445 4.45 -15.34 -27.28
CA TYR A 445 5.03 -16.12 -26.18
C TYR A 445 4.47 -17.52 -26.33
N ASN A 446 5.11 -18.34 -27.15
CA ASN A 446 4.57 -19.63 -27.56
C ASN A 446 3.15 -19.47 -28.19
N THR A 447 2.09 -19.98 -27.55
CA THR A 447 0.70 -19.83 -27.99
C THR A 447 0.03 -18.54 -27.49
N TYR A 448 0.68 -17.78 -26.63
CA TYR A 448 0.12 -16.57 -26.02
C TYR A 448 0.47 -15.31 -26.81
N VAL A 449 -0.49 -14.38 -26.88
CA VAL A 449 -0.31 -13.08 -27.54
C VAL A 449 -0.18 -12.01 -26.45
N PRO A 450 1.00 -11.41 -26.25
CA PRO A 450 1.13 -10.28 -25.34
C PRO A 450 0.38 -9.06 -25.89
N VAL A 451 -0.35 -8.37 -25.01
CA VAL A 451 -1.06 -7.13 -25.33
C VAL A 451 -0.38 -6.01 -24.56
N TYR A 452 0.11 -5.01 -25.28
CA TYR A 452 0.81 -3.87 -24.72
C TYR A 452 -0.02 -2.59 -24.79
N GLU A 453 0.10 -1.78 -23.75
CA GLU A 453 -0.44 -0.44 -23.63
C GLU A 453 0.71 0.58 -23.64
N PHE A 454 0.47 1.72 -24.27
CA PHE A 454 1.47 2.76 -24.49
C PHE A 454 0.92 4.11 -24.00
N ALA A 455 1.55 4.69 -22.97
CA ALA A 455 1.24 6.02 -22.49
C ALA A 455 2.34 7.00 -22.91
N ILE A 456 1.98 7.99 -23.72
CA ILE A 456 2.91 8.98 -24.28
C ILE A 456 2.76 10.31 -23.55
N VAL A 457 3.86 10.86 -23.04
CA VAL A 457 3.93 12.16 -22.36
C VAL A 457 5.07 12.99 -22.97
N ILE A 458 4.80 14.24 -23.32
CA ILE A 458 5.74 15.12 -24.04
C ILE A 458 5.81 16.48 -23.35
N ASN A 459 7.02 16.95 -23.04
CA ASN A 459 7.31 18.28 -22.49
C ASN A 459 6.51 18.62 -21.23
N GLU A 460 6.40 17.65 -20.33
CA GLU A 460 5.71 17.79 -19.06
C GLU A 460 6.68 17.55 -17.90
N ASP A 461 6.38 18.12 -16.75
CA ASP A 461 7.00 17.68 -15.49
C ASP A 461 6.43 16.31 -15.08
N ASP A 462 7.19 15.54 -14.31
CA ASP A 462 6.79 14.23 -13.77
C ASP A 462 6.23 13.25 -14.84
N MET A 463 6.85 13.23 -16.04
CA MET A 463 6.38 12.44 -17.19
C MET A 463 6.11 10.97 -16.87
N LEU A 464 6.93 10.35 -16.02
CA LEU A 464 6.78 8.95 -15.63
C LEU A 464 5.47 8.73 -14.85
N SER A 465 5.24 9.50 -13.79
CA SER A 465 4.02 9.39 -12.98
C SER A 465 2.75 9.70 -13.80
N LYS A 466 2.81 10.68 -14.70
CA LYS A 466 1.69 10.96 -15.64
C LYS A 466 1.41 9.78 -16.56
N ALA A 467 2.46 9.14 -17.10
CA ALA A 467 2.31 7.98 -17.97
C ALA A 467 1.74 6.75 -17.21
N GLU A 468 2.21 6.48 -15.99
CA GLU A 468 1.68 5.41 -15.14
C GLU A 468 0.20 5.61 -14.81
N MET A 469 -0.20 6.84 -14.48
CA MET A 469 -1.61 7.19 -14.26
C MET A 469 -2.49 6.94 -15.49
N MET A 470 -1.96 7.23 -16.69
CA MET A 470 -2.67 6.94 -17.93
C MET A 470 -2.83 5.42 -18.12
N LEU A 471 -1.78 4.64 -17.90
CA LEU A 471 -1.83 3.18 -18.00
C LEU A 471 -2.86 2.57 -17.03
N GLU A 472 -2.94 3.05 -15.78
CA GLU A 472 -3.98 2.58 -14.85
C GLU A 472 -5.40 2.84 -15.36
N LYS A 473 -5.65 4.00 -16.00
CA LYS A 473 -6.94 4.32 -16.63
C LYS A 473 -7.23 3.45 -17.85
N MET A 474 -6.19 3.09 -18.60
CA MET A 474 -6.30 2.24 -19.80
C MET A 474 -6.64 0.78 -19.49
N ASN A 475 -6.44 0.29 -18.26
CA ASN A 475 -6.80 -1.08 -17.87
C ASN A 475 -8.24 -1.47 -18.27
N ASN A 476 -9.19 -0.53 -18.19
CA ASN A 476 -10.60 -0.73 -18.57
C ASN A 476 -10.97 -0.21 -19.98
N SER A 477 -10.00 0.34 -20.72
CA SER A 477 -10.19 0.86 -22.08
C SER A 477 -9.87 -0.19 -23.15
N HIS A 478 -10.46 -0.01 -24.33
CA HIS A 478 -10.09 -0.76 -25.54
C HIS A 478 -8.95 -0.07 -26.32
N GLU A 479 -8.55 1.15 -25.93
CA GLU A 479 -7.43 1.86 -26.53
C GLU A 479 -6.10 1.36 -25.96
N CYS A 480 -5.19 0.95 -26.85
CA CYS A 480 -3.84 0.52 -26.47
C CYS A 480 -2.79 1.64 -26.51
N ILE A 481 -3.12 2.83 -27.03
CA ILE A 481 -2.24 4.01 -26.99
C ILE A 481 -3.03 5.20 -26.47
N GLN A 482 -2.47 5.91 -25.49
CA GLN A 482 -3.00 7.18 -25.03
C GLN A 482 -1.88 8.24 -25.02
N ILE A 483 -2.24 9.48 -25.38
CA ILE A 483 -1.33 10.62 -25.38
C ILE A 483 -1.80 11.59 -24.30
N TYR A 484 -0.87 12.00 -23.44
CA TYR A 484 -1.16 12.96 -22.38
C TYR A 484 -1.56 14.31 -22.96
N SER A 485 -2.61 14.89 -22.38
CA SER A 485 -3.01 16.26 -22.65
C SER A 485 -3.41 16.92 -21.34
N LYS A 486 -2.96 18.14 -21.08
CA LYS A 486 -3.39 18.93 -19.91
C LYS A 486 -4.91 19.15 -19.84
N ASN A 487 -5.59 19.05 -20.98
CA ASN A 487 -7.06 19.14 -21.06
C ASN A 487 -7.77 17.79 -20.85
N SER A 488 -7.02 16.70 -20.66
CA SER A 488 -7.59 15.39 -20.35
C SER A 488 -8.15 15.38 -18.93
N SER A 489 -9.23 14.65 -18.70
CA SER A 489 -9.90 14.57 -17.39
C SER A 489 -9.07 13.90 -16.29
N ILE A 490 -7.82 13.53 -16.54
CA ILE A 490 -7.01 12.68 -15.66
C ILE A 490 -6.54 13.44 -14.42
N GLU A 491 -6.00 14.66 -14.58
CA GLU A 491 -5.56 15.47 -13.43
C GLU A 491 -6.77 15.95 -12.60
N SER A 492 -7.87 16.32 -13.25
CA SER A 492 -9.10 16.74 -12.56
C SER A 492 -9.80 15.58 -11.85
N GLU A 493 -9.83 14.38 -12.43
CA GLU A 493 -10.36 13.17 -11.77
C GLU A 493 -9.50 12.77 -10.56
N ARG A 494 -8.16 12.83 -10.66
CA ARG A 494 -7.28 12.55 -9.52
C ARG A 494 -7.47 13.58 -8.42
N ALA A 495 -7.54 14.87 -8.77
CA ALA A 495 -7.80 15.93 -7.81
C ALA A 495 -9.16 15.74 -7.11
N GLU A 496 -10.21 15.37 -7.84
CA GLU A 496 -11.53 15.12 -7.25
C GLU A 496 -11.56 13.85 -6.38
N LYS A 497 -10.86 12.77 -6.78
CA LYS A 497 -10.69 11.58 -5.95
C LYS A 497 -9.98 11.91 -4.63
N ILE A 498 -8.85 12.62 -4.69
CA ILE A 498 -8.12 13.05 -3.48
C ILE A 498 -9.01 13.93 -2.60
N ARG A 499 -9.74 14.87 -3.21
CA ARG A 499 -10.70 15.73 -2.49
C ARG A 499 -11.78 14.90 -1.79
N MET A 500 -12.32 13.89 -2.46
CA MET A 500 -13.35 13.01 -1.91
C MET A 500 -12.81 12.11 -0.80
N ILE A 501 -11.58 11.62 -0.90
CA ILE A 501 -10.89 10.86 0.16
C ILE A 501 -10.73 11.73 1.41
N ASN A 502 -10.28 12.98 1.24
CA ASN A 502 -10.14 13.91 2.36
C ASN A 502 -11.50 14.22 2.99
N LEU A 503 -12.54 14.44 2.16
CA LEU A 503 -13.91 14.65 2.64
C LEU A 503 -14.43 13.46 3.44
N LEU A 504 -14.22 12.21 2.98
CA LEU A 504 -14.69 11.01 3.68
C LEU A 504 -13.99 10.85 5.03
N ASN A 505 -12.66 10.96 5.09
CA ASN A 505 -11.90 10.95 6.34
C ASN A 505 -12.41 12.00 7.32
N ASP A 506 -12.52 13.24 6.84
CA ASP A 506 -12.96 14.39 7.62
C ASP A 506 -14.41 14.22 8.11
N ALA A 507 -15.29 13.64 7.31
CA ALA A 507 -16.68 13.39 7.67
C ALA A 507 -16.83 12.25 8.69
N ILE A 508 -16.01 11.20 8.59
CA ILE A 508 -15.97 10.10 9.57
C ILE A 508 -15.52 10.63 10.94
N ILE A 509 -14.40 11.35 10.99
CA ILE A 509 -13.82 11.87 12.24
C ILE A 509 -14.76 12.86 12.93
N ASN A 510 -15.44 13.69 12.15
CA ASN A 510 -16.27 14.79 12.66
C ASN A 510 -17.78 14.51 12.59
N ASP A 511 -18.18 13.23 12.56
CA ASP A 511 -19.58 12.78 12.64
C ASP A 511 -20.54 13.36 11.56
N ARG A 512 -20.04 13.62 10.34
CA ARG A 512 -20.79 14.21 9.21
C ARG A 512 -21.27 13.19 8.16
N VAL A 513 -21.24 11.90 8.49
CA VAL A 513 -22.07 10.90 7.80
C VAL A 513 -23.50 11.04 8.32
N ILE A 514 -24.44 11.53 7.52
CA ILE A 514 -25.78 11.91 7.98
C ILE A 514 -26.89 11.19 7.20
N PRO A 515 -27.98 10.78 7.87
CA PRO A 515 -29.14 10.24 7.19
C PRO A 515 -30.03 11.35 6.62
N TYR A 516 -30.50 11.15 5.39
CA TYR A 516 -31.67 11.81 4.84
C TYR A 516 -32.82 10.80 4.81
N PHE A 517 -34.06 11.26 4.81
CA PHE A 517 -35.24 10.42 4.86
C PHE A 517 -36.16 10.73 3.69
N GLN A 518 -36.62 9.71 2.98
CA GLN A 518 -37.66 9.83 1.98
C GLN A 518 -38.91 9.10 2.45
N GLY A 519 -40.05 9.78 2.45
CA GLY A 519 -41.32 9.18 2.88
C GLY A 519 -41.86 8.17 1.88
N ILE A 520 -42.32 7.03 2.40
CA ILE A 520 -43.04 5.98 1.70
C ILE A 520 -44.51 6.07 2.13
N HIS A 521 -45.38 6.37 1.17
CA HIS A 521 -46.81 6.58 1.37
C HIS A 521 -47.54 5.23 1.42
N ASP A 522 -48.36 5.02 2.45
CA ASP A 522 -49.27 3.89 2.54
C ASP A 522 -50.58 4.24 1.84
N ASN A 523 -50.84 3.57 0.72
CA ASN A 523 -51.98 3.85 -0.17
C ASN A 523 -53.33 3.50 0.48
N ASP A 524 -53.35 2.61 1.47
CA ASP A 524 -54.57 2.22 2.19
C ASP A 524 -54.92 3.25 3.28
N LEU A 525 -53.89 3.77 3.96
CA LEU A 525 -54.03 4.74 5.05
C LEU A 525 -53.99 6.20 4.59
N ASP A 526 -53.66 6.43 3.32
CA ASP A 526 -53.50 7.75 2.68
C ASP A 526 -52.56 8.68 3.46
N ARG A 527 -51.43 8.14 3.95
CA ARG A 527 -50.40 8.90 4.66
C ARG A 527 -49.04 8.21 4.61
N ILE A 528 -47.97 8.99 4.83
CA ILE A 528 -46.63 8.43 5.02
C ILE A 528 -46.59 7.70 6.36
N THR A 529 -46.11 6.46 6.34
CA THR A 529 -45.97 5.61 7.55
C THR A 529 -44.59 5.00 7.70
N THR A 530 -43.78 5.07 6.64
CA THR A 530 -42.46 4.46 6.55
C THR A 530 -41.52 5.48 5.89
N TYR A 531 -40.25 5.49 6.27
CA TYR A 531 -39.23 6.33 5.65
C TYR A 531 -38.04 5.49 5.20
N GLU A 532 -37.51 5.73 4.00
CA GLU A 532 -36.22 5.18 3.58
C GLU A 532 -35.09 6.07 4.09
N ALA A 533 -34.11 5.45 4.77
CA ALA A 533 -32.90 6.13 5.21
C ALA A 533 -31.82 6.12 4.12
N LEU A 534 -31.47 7.31 3.64
CA LEU A 534 -30.56 7.55 2.54
C LEU A 534 -29.29 8.23 3.03
N MET A 535 -28.14 7.55 2.90
CA MET A 535 -26.85 8.08 3.36
C MET A 535 -26.46 9.36 2.61
N ARG A 536 -25.94 10.34 3.33
CA ARG A 536 -25.31 11.54 2.79
C ARG A 536 -24.01 11.87 3.53
N ILE A 537 -23.11 12.57 2.86
CA ILE A 537 -21.91 13.14 3.47
C ILE A 537 -22.02 14.66 3.43
N GLU A 538 -21.84 15.31 4.58
CA GLU A 538 -21.80 16.78 4.71
C GLU A 538 -20.33 17.24 4.79
N ASP A 539 -19.94 18.25 4.01
CA ASP A 539 -18.61 18.85 4.11
C ASP A 539 -18.53 19.92 5.21
N GLU A 540 -17.33 20.49 5.43
CA GLU A 540 -17.09 21.51 6.46
C GLU A 540 -17.88 22.81 6.24
N ASN A 541 -18.32 23.05 5.01
CA ASN A 541 -19.08 24.22 4.62
C ASN A 541 -20.60 23.95 4.62
N GLY A 542 -21.02 22.75 5.04
CA GLY A 542 -22.43 22.34 5.08
C GLY A 542 -23.00 21.88 3.73
N LYS A 543 -22.17 21.67 2.71
CA LYS A 543 -22.62 21.11 1.43
C LYS A 543 -22.84 19.61 1.57
N VAL A 544 -23.96 19.13 1.05
CA VAL A 544 -24.37 17.73 1.18
C VAL A 544 -24.16 16.97 -0.14
N TYR A 545 -23.57 15.80 -0.04
CA TYR A 545 -23.22 14.92 -1.14
C TYR A 545 -24.05 13.63 -1.08
N SER A 546 -24.63 13.23 -2.22
CA SER A 546 -25.32 11.94 -2.37
C SER A 546 -24.32 10.81 -2.66
N PRO A 547 -24.71 9.53 -2.42
CA PRO A 547 -23.86 8.36 -2.64
C PRO A 547 -23.24 8.31 -4.03
N PHE A 548 -23.93 8.84 -5.06
CA PHE A 548 -23.39 8.94 -6.42
C PHE A 548 -21.99 9.59 -6.47
N PHE A 549 -21.70 10.59 -5.63
CA PHE A 549 -20.41 11.29 -5.64
C PHE A 549 -19.31 10.56 -4.87
N PHE A 550 -19.64 9.92 -3.76
CA PHE A 550 -18.64 9.40 -2.82
C PHE A 550 -18.58 7.87 -2.77
N MET A 551 -19.63 7.15 -3.14
CA MET A 551 -19.71 5.69 -3.01
C MET A 551 -18.64 4.96 -3.82
N PRO A 552 -18.34 5.33 -5.09
CA PRO A 552 -17.24 4.70 -5.82
C PRO A 552 -15.90 4.85 -5.10
N VAL A 553 -15.62 6.05 -4.58
CA VAL A 553 -14.41 6.35 -3.81
C VAL A 553 -14.43 5.59 -2.47
N ALA A 554 -15.56 5.54 -1.78
CA ALA A 554 -15.67 4.85 -0.50
C ALA A 554 -15.40 3.33 -0.64
N LYS A 555 -15.93 2.70 -1.69
CA LYS A 555 -15.68 1.28 -2.00
C LYS A 555 -14.25 1.04 -2.48
N GLU A 556 -13.75 1.89 -3.39
CA GLU A 556 -12.38 1.77 -3.92
C GLU A 556 -11.33 1.92 -2.81
N TYR A 557 -11.50 2.92 -1.92
CA TYR A 557 -10.53 3.31 -0.90
C TYR A 557 -10.80 2.75 0.50
N GLY A 558 -11.80 1.87 0.67
CA GLY A 558 -12.03 1.12 1.92
C GLY A 558 -12.79 1.87 3.01
N PHE A 559 -13.37 3.05 2.73
CA PHE A 559 -14.19 3.80 3.68
C PHE A 559 -15.60 3.24 3.85
N TYR A 560 -16.05 2.38 2.92
CA TYR A 560 -17.43 1.89 2.85
C TYR A 560 -17.93 1.31 4.18
N ASN A 561 -17.17 0.38 4.78
CA ASN A 561 -17.59 -0.31 6.00
C ASN A 561 -17.79 0.67 7.17
N GLU A 562 -16.92 1.67 7.27
CA GLU A 562 -16.95 2.65 8.36
C GLU A 562 -18.14 3.62 8.21
N ILE A 563 -18.35 4.17 7.01
CA ILE A 563 -19.51 5.04 6.77
C ILE A 563 -20.84 4.29 6.86
N SER A 564 -20.87 3.01 6.46
CA SER A 564 -22.05 2.14 6.58
C SER A 564 -22.39 1.88 8.04
N TYR A 565 -21.40 1.49 8.86
CA TYR A 565 -21.59 1.30 10.30
C TYR A 565 -22.15 2.57 10.98
N ILE A 566 -21.53 3.73 10.72
CA ILE A 566 -21.98 5.02 11.29
C ILE A 566 -23.42 5.34 10.87
N MET A 567 -23.75 5.15 9.58
CA MET A 567 -25.07 5.42 9.04
C MET A 567 -26.13 4.50 9.68
N ILE A 568 -25.89 3.20 9.73
CA ILE A 568 -26.81 2.21 10.31
C ILE A 568 -27.04 2.54 11.79
N GLU A 569 -25.96 2.75 12.56
CA GLU A 569 -26.05 3.06 13.98
C GLU A 569 -26.90 4.32 14.24
N LYS A 570 -26.70 5.39 13.45
CA LYS A 570 -27.48 6.63 13.57
C LYS A 570 -28.96 6.39 13.29
N VAL A 571 -29.29 5.67 12.22
CA VAL A 571 -30.70 5.43 11.87
C VAL A 571 -31.39 4.59 12.94
N LEU A 572 -30.75 3.51 13.41
CA LEU A 572 -31.28 2.68 14.49
C LEU A 572 -31.58 3.52 15.74
N LYS A 573 -30.65 4.39 16.14
CA LYS A 573 -30.84 5.31 17.29
C LYS A 573 -32.00 6.30 17.07
N ILE A 574 -32.12 6.88 15.87
CA ILE A 574 -33.18 7.87 15.56
C ILE A 574 -34.58 7.25 15.63
N PHE A 575 -34.75 6.01 15.16
CA PHE A 575 -36.05 5.35 15.05
C PHE A 575 -36.41 4.45 16.24
N ARG A 576 -35.54 4.31 17.25
CA ARG A 576 -35.75 3.40 18.40
C ARG A 576 -37.11 3.57 19.10
N GLU A 577 -37.56 4.81 19.26
CA GLU A 577 -38.80 5.15 19.98
C GLU A 577 -39.88 5.74 19.03
N LYS A 578 -39.73 5.53 17.72
CA LYS A 578 -40.65 6.05 16.71
C LYS A 578 -41.73 5.03 16.38
N GLU A 579 -42.94 5.53 16.12
CA GLU A 579 -44.07 4.71 15.65
C GLU A 579 -43.95 4.43 14.15
N GLU A 580 -43.31 5.33 13.41
CA GLU A 580 -43.04 5.19 12.00
C GLU A 580 -41.97 4.13 11.73
N LYS A 581 -42.08 3.44 10.60
CA LYS A 581 -41.10 2.46 10.17
C LYS A 581 -39.94 3.12 9.45
N VAL A 582 -38.78 2.46 9.46
CA VAL A 582 -37.61 2.87 8.67
C VAL A 582 -37.09 1.72 7.83
N THR A 583 -36.73 2.03 6.60
CA THR A 583 -35.98 1.11 5.74
C THR A 583 -34.52 1.51 5.67
N ILE A 584 -33.63 0.52 5.73
CA ILE A 584 -32.17 0.69 5.78
C ILE A 584 -31.54 -0.21 4.71
N ASN A 585 -30.84 0.42 3.78
CA ASN A 585 -30.07 -0.26 2.74
C ASN A 585 -28.88 -1.03 3.34
N LEU A 586 -28.75 -2.31 2.99
CA LEU A 586 -27.58 -3.14 3.31
C LEU A 586 -26.95 -3.69 2.03
N ASP A 587 -25.66 -3.42 1.86
CA ASP A 587 -24.85 -4.08 0.83
C ASP A 587 -24.40 -5.45 1.34
N VAL A 588 -24.05 -6.34 0.41
CA VAL A 588 -23.52 -7.67 0.73
C VAL A 588 -22.28 -7.58 1.63
N ASN A 589 -21.45 -6.54 1.46
CA ASN A 589 -20.29 -6.31 2.32
C ASN A 589 -20.66 -6.01 3.78
N ASP A 590 -21.82 -5.41 4.03
CA ASP A 590 -22.33 -5.18 5.40
C ASP A 590 -22.68 -6.51 6.07
N ILE A 591 -23.26 -7.44 5.32
CA ILE A 591 -23.65 -8.78 5.79
C ILE A 591 -22.42 -9.63 6.11
N TYR A 592 -21.31 -9.44 5.39
CA TYR A 592 -20.02 -10.08 5.70
C TYR A 592 -19.28 -9.41 6.85
N ASN A 593 -19.68 -8.20 7.26
CA ASN A 593 -19.04 -7.48 8.34
C ASN A 593 -19.67 -7.86 9.69
N TYR A 594 -18.91 -8.66 10.46
CA TYR A 594 -19.30 -9.10 11.80
C TYR A 594 -19.73 -7.95 12.73
N GLN A 595 -19.07 -6.78 12.66
CA GLN A 595 -19.42 -5.65 13.52
C GLN A 595 -20.80 -5.08 13.19
N ILE A 596 -21.16 -4.97 11.91
CA ILE A 596 -22.46 -4.47 11.46
C ILE A 596 -23.56 -5.49 11.78
N VAL A 597 -23.31 -6.78 11.53
CA VAL A 597 -24.24 -7.84 11.88
C VAL A 597 -24.55 -7.84 13.38
N HIS A 598 -23.54 -7.71 14.23
CA HIS A 598 -23.74 -7.61 15.67
C HIS A 598 -24.49 -6.35 16.08
N LEU A 599 -24.12 -5.19 15.53
CA LEU A 599 -24.81 -3.93 15.76
C LEU A 599 -26.32 -4.06 15.49
N VAL A 600 -26.69 -4.62 14.34
CA VAL A 600 -28.08 -4.81 13.94
C VAL A 600 -28.81 -5.79 14.86
N LEU A 601 -28.27 -7.00 15.05
CA LEU A 601 -28.97 -8.05 15.79
C LEU A 601 -29.10 -7.72 17.28
N ASP A 602 -28.07 -7.15 17.90
CA ASP A 602 -28.11 -6.76 19.31
C ASP A 602 -29.08 -5.59 19.52
N PHE A 603 -29.10 -4.62 18.59
CA PHE A 603 -30.08 -3.54 18.64
C PHE A 603 -31.52 -4.04 18.54
N LEU A 604 -31.83 -4.93 17.58
CA LEU A 604 -33.19 -5.45 17.38
C LEU A 604 -33.71 -6.19 18.61
N ARG A 605 -32.85 -6.97 19.29
CA ARG A 605 -33.23 -7.69 20.53
C ARG A 605 -33.63 -6.74 21.66
N ASP A 606 -33.07 -5.52 21.67
CA ASP A 606 -33.29 -4.51 22.70
C ASP A 606 -34.28 -3.39 22.27
N ALA A 607 -34.77 -3.44 21.04
CA ALA A 607 -35.69 -2.44 20.50
C ALA A 607 -37.13 -2.67 21.02
N PRO A 608 -37.89 -1.62 21.38
CA PRO A 608 -39.28 -1.77 21.80
C PRO A 608 -40.21 -2.29 20.68
N CYS A 609 -39.93 -1.87 19.43
CA CYS A 609 -40.70 -2.22 18.24
C CYS A 609 -39.73 -2.65 17.12
N PRO A 610 -39.08 -3.83 17.22
CA PRO A 610 -38.14 -4.30 16.22
C PRO A 610 -38.77 -4.45 14.82
N GLU A 611 -40.08 -4.65 14.74
CA GLU A 611 -40.84 -4.75 13.49
C GLU A 611 -40.88 -3.44 12.67
N ASN A 612 -40.50 -2.32 13.27
CA ASN A 612 -40.40 -1.02 12.59
C ASN A 612 -39.11 -0.87 11.77
N PHE A 613 -38.16 -1.79 11.91
CA PHE A 613 -36.89 -1.77 11.19
C PHE A 613 -36.93 -2.76 10.03
N ILE A 614 -36.85 -2.23 8.81
CA ILE A 614 -36.87 -3.00 7.56
C ILE A 614 -35.47 -2.89 6.94
N PHE A 615 -34.82 -4.01 6.66
CA PHE A 615 -33.51 -4.02 6.00
C PHE A 615 -33.68 -4.40 4.53
N GLU A 616 -33.16 -3.56 3.65
CA GLU A 616 -33.26 -3.69 2.22
C GLU A 616 -32.01 -4.37 1.67
N ILE A 617 -32.21 -5.39 0.84
CA ILE A 617 -31.13 -6.13 0.17
C ILE A 617 -31.36 -6.01 -1.33
N THR A 618 -30.37 -5.47 -2.04
CA THR A 618 -30.43 -5.29 -3.49
C THR A 618 -30.23 -6.61 -4.23
N GLU A 619 -30.91 -6.73 -5.37
CA GLU A 619 -30.69 -7.79 -6.34
C GLU A 619 -29.31 -7.60 -7.02
N SER A 620 -28.31 -8.44 -6.72
CA SER A 620 -26.94 -8.30 -7.26
C SER A 620 -26.35 -9.61 -7.79
N GLU A 621 -25.75 -9.55 -8.99
CA GLU A 621 -24.99 -10.66 -9.61
C GLU A 621 -23.68 -10.99 -8.87
N GLU A 622 -23.22 -10.12 -7.96
CA GLU A 622 -21.97 -10.30 -7.21
C GLU A 622 -22.11 -11.26 -6.01
N ILE A 623 -23.33 -11.70 -5.69
CA ILE A 623 -23.59 -12.60 -4.56
C ILE A 623 -23.06 -14.01 -4.88
N LYS A 624 -21.96 -14.38 -4.21
CA LYS A 624 -21.36 -15.72 -4.33
C LYS A 624 -21.90 -16.70 -3.29
N ASP A 625 -22.21 -16.24 -2.08
CA ASP A 625 -22.58 -17.06 -0.93
C ASP A 625 -23.96 -16.74 -0.37
N TYR A 626 -24.96 -17.11 -1.16
CA TYR A 626 -26.38 -17.05 -0.86
C TYR A 626 -26.78 -17.64 0.52
N GLN A 627 -26.08 -18.64 1.02
CA GLN A 627 -26.37 -19.21 2.35
C GLN A 627 -26.13 -18.22 3.50
N ILE A 628 -25.16 -17.32 3.36
CA ILE A 628 -24.84 -16.33 4.40
C ILE A 628 -25.95 -15.28 4.47
N ILE A 629 -26.45 -14.84 3.32
CA ILE A 629 -27.55 -13.88 3.24
C ILE A 629 -28.82 -14.50 3.83
N GLU A 630 -29.15 -15.74 3.48
CA GLU A 630 -30.29 -16.47 4.06
C GLU A 630 -30.17 -16.60 5.59
N ALA A 631 -29.00 -16.96 6.11
CA ALA A 631 -28.78 -17.05 7.55
C ALA A 631 -28.91 -15.68 8.26
N PHE A 632 -28.42 -14.61 7.63
CA PHE A 632 -28.55 -13.26 8.17
C PHE A 632 -30.00 -12.78 8.19
N THR A 633 -30.72 -12.94 7.08
CA THR A 633 -32.13 -12.52 6.99
C THR A 633 -33.01 -13.29 7.97
N ASP A 634 -32.79 -14.60 8.14
CA ASP A 634 -33.48 -15.41 9.14
C ASP A 634 -33.17 -14.95 10.57
N ALA A 635 -31.93 -14.54 10.85
CA ALA A 635 -31.53 -14.00 12.15
C ALA A 635 -32.21 -12.65 12.45
N VAL A 636 -32.30 -11.76 11.46
CA VAL A 636 -33.00 -10.47 11.57
C VAL A 636 -34.49 -10.69 11.84
N ILE A 637 -35.14 -11.59 11.09
CA ILE A 637 -36.56 -11.94 11.28
C ILE A 637 -36.79 -12.55 12.66
N SER A 638 -35.89 -13.44 13.09
CA SER A 638 -35.95 -14.06 14.43
C SER A 638 -35.79 -13.05 15.56
N ALA A 639 -35.08 -11.95 15.32
CA ALA A 639 -34.95 -10.82 16.25
C ALA A 639 -36.12 -9.82 16.16
N GLY A 640 -37.11 -10.06 15.29
CA GLY A 640 -38.31 -9.22 15.14
C GLY A 640 -38.24 -8.20 14.01
N GLY A 641 -37.08 -8.02 13.38
CA GLY A 641 -36.90 -7.13 12.21
C GLY A 641 -37.62 -7.64 10.96
N GLN A 642 -37.65 -6.80 9.93
CA GLN A 642 -38.26 -7.12 8.64
C GLN A 642 -37.22 -7.04 7.51
N ILE A 643 -37.47 -7.76 6.42
CA ILE A 643 -36.59 -7.75 5.23
C ILE A 643 -37.39 -7.27 4.01
N ALA A 644 -36.75 -6.45 3.19
CA ALA A 644 -37.21 -6.03 1.87
C ALA A 644 -36.20 -6.47 0.80
N ILE A 645 -36.72 -6.83 -0.38
CA ILE A 645 -35.89 -6.99 -1.59
C ILE A 645 -36.00 -5.70 -2.39
N ASP A 646 -34.85 -5.12 -2.73
CA ASP A 646 -34.74 -3.85 -3.45
C ASP A 646 -34.37 -4.02 -4.93
N ASP A 647 -34.69 -3.02 -5.75
CA ASP A 647 -34.49 -2.99 -7.21
C ASP A 647 -35.05 -4.23 -7.95
N PHE A 648 -36.17 -4.79 -7.48
CA PHE A 648 -36.71 -6.05 -8.00
C PHE A 648 -37.17 -5.90 -9.46
N GLY A 649 -36.52 -6.66 -10.36
CA GLY A 649 -36.81 -6.65 -11.80
C GLY A 649 -35.87 -5.80 -12.66
N SER A 650 -34.85 -5.16 -12.07
CA SER A 650 -33.79 -4.44 -12.76
C SER A 650 -32.79 -5.35 -13.51
N GLY A 651 -32.73 -6.64 -13.15
CA GLY A 651 -31.89 -7.66 -13.77
C GLY A 651 -32.59 -9.02 -13.90
N PHE A 652 -32.00 -9.94 -14.68
CA PHE A 652 -32.46 -11.34 -14.77
C PHE A 652 -31.81 -12.20 -13.68
N SER A 653 -31.80 -11.76 -12.41
CA SER A 653 -31.21 -12.59 -11.36
C SER A 653 -32.00 -13.88 -11.19
N ASN A 654 -31.36 -14.84 -10.53
CA ASN A 654 -31.95 -16.14 -10.26
C ASN A 654 -33.14 -15.98 -9.30
N LEU A 655 -34.33 -15.70 -9.83
CA LEU A 655 -35.62 -15.56 -9.13
C LEU A 655 -35.83 -16.66 -8.07
N VAL A 656 -35.33 -17.87 -8.35
CA VAL A 656 -35.37 -19.02 -7.44
C VAL A 656 -34.72 -18.70 -6.09
N TYR A 657 -33.66 -17.91 -6.09
CA TYR A 657 -32.95 -17.54 -4.87
C TYR A 657 -33.65 -16.43 -4.10
N LEU A 658 -34.13 -15.38 -4.78
CA LEU A 658 -34.90 -14.32 -4.13
C LEU A 658 -36.16 -14.87 -3.45
N PHE A 659 -36.77 -15.93 -4.00
CA PHE A 659 -37.87 -16.64 -3.37
C PHE A 659 -37.52 -17.43 -2.09
N ARG A 660 -36.23 -17.71 -1.83
CA ARG A 660 -35.79 -18.32 -0.57
C ARG A 660 -35.68 -17.31 0.56
N ILE A 661 -35.37 -16.06 0.24
CA ILE A 661 -35.37 -14.98 1.23
C ILE A 661 -36.82 -14.74 1.67
N ASN A 662 -37.09 -14.88 2.96
CA ASN A 662 -38.42 -14.67 3.52
C ASN A 662 -38.76 -13.16 3.68
N ALA A 663 -38.51 -12.35 2.65
CA ALA A 663 -38.73 -10.91 2.65
C ALA A 663 -40.21 -10.57 2.72
N LYS A 664 -40.61 -9.65 3.60
CA LYS A 664 -42.01 -9.21 3.73
C LYS A 664 -42.38 -8.16 2.67
N TYR A 665 -41.40 -7.38 2.23
CA TYR A 665 -41.56 -6.28 1.30
C TYR A 665 -40.77 -6.52 0.02
N ILE A 666 -41.29 -6.01 -1.10
CA ILE A 666 -40.65 -6.04 -2.42
C ILE A 666 -40.75 -4.63 -2.98
N LYS A 667 -39.62 -4.02 -3.32
CA LYS A 667 -39.56 -2.73 -3.99
C LYS A 667 -39.42 -2.98 -5.49
N ILE A 668 -40.42 -2.55 -6.26
CA ILE A 668 -40.37 -2.66 -7.72
C ILE A 668 -39.46 -1.56 -8.24
N ASP A 669 -38.48 -1.97 -9.06
CA ASP A 669 -37.51 -1.07 -9.66
C ASP A 669 -38.17 0.16 -10.33
N GLY A 670 -37.56 1.32 -10.11
CA GLY A 670 -38.06 2.59 -10.59
C GLY A 670 -38.11 2.73 -12.11
N GLU A 671 -37.28 2.03 -12.88
CA GLU A 671 -37.33 2.05 -14.35
C GLU A 671 -38.60 1.39 -14.87
N ILE A 672 -39.06 0.31 -14.23
CA ILE A 672 -40.35 -0.32 -14.53
C ILE A 672 -41.47 0.68 -14.26
N ILE A 673 -41.54 1.22 -13.04
CA ILE A 673 -42.62 2.12 -12.61
C ILE A 673 -42.69 3.41 -13.46
N LYS A 674 -41.56 4.00 -13.85
CA LYS A 674 -41.53 5.18 -14.73
C LYS A 674 -42.18 4.94 -16.09
N ASN A 675 -42.10 3.70 -16.59
CA ASN A 675 -42.49 3.34 -17.96
C ASN A 675 -43.88 2.71 -18.08
N ILE A 676 -44.57 2.38 -16.98
CA ILE A 676 -45.88 1.70 -16.98
C ILE A 676 -47.00 2.43 -17.76
N LEU A 677 -46.88 3.73 -18.00
CA LEU A 677 -47.85 4.50 -18.80
C LEU A 677 -47.57 4.46 -20.31
N LYS A 678 -46.36 4.06 -20.72
CA LYS A 678 -45.87 4.15 -22.11
C LYS A 678 -45.47 2.82 -22.69
N ASP A 679 -45.14 1.85 -21.85
CA ASP A 679 -44.66 0.53 -22.23
C ASP A 679 -45.58 -0.56 -21.65
N GLU A 680 -46.24 -1.30 -22.55
CA GLU A 680 -47.11 -2.42 -22.21
C GLU A 680 -46.34 -3.54 -21.52
N PHE A 681 -45.07 -3.75 -21.89
CA PHE A 681 -44.23 -4.77 -21.25
C PHE A 681 -43.92 -4.41 -19.79
N ALA A 682 -43.58 -3.15 -19.50
CA ALA A 682 -43.37 -2.69 -18.13
C ALA A 682 -44.64 -2.85 -17.27
N LEU A 683 -45.81 -2.60 -17.85
CA LEU A 683 -47.10 -2.80 -17.20
C LEU A 683 -47.38 -4.28 -16.89
N GLU A 684 -47.15 -5.17 -17.86
CA GLU A 684 -47.29 -6.63 -17.69
C GLU A 684 -46.36 -7.16 -16.59
N ILE A 685 -45.11 -6.70 -16.55
CA ILE A 685 -44.14 -7.09 -15.51
C ILE A 685 -44.63 -6.65 -14.12
N MET A 686 -45.09 -5.41 -13.98
CA MET A 686 -45.65 -4.91 -12.72
C MET A 686 -46.88 -5.73 -12.28
N GLU A 687 -47.77 -6.10 -13.21
CA GLU A 687 -48.93 -6.95 -12.93
C GLU A 687 -48.50 -8.34 -12.42
N ILE A 688 -47.53 -8.98 -13.10
CA ILE A 688 -47.00 -10.30 -12.71
C ILE A 688 -46.40 -10.25 -11.30
N ILE A 689 -45.61 -9.22 -11.00
CA ILE A 689 -45.00 -9.04 -9.67
C ILE A 689 -46.09 -8.81 -8.61
N SER A 690 -47.09 -7.99 -8.92
CA SER A 690 -48.24 -7.73 -8.03
C SER A 690 -49.03 -8.98 -7.69
N ASP A 691 -49.39 -9.76 -8.71
CA ASP A 691 -50.11 -11.01 -8.54
C ASP A 691 -49.31 -12.04 -7.74
N TRP A 692 -48.00 -12.12 -7.97
CA TRP A 692 -47.12 -13.01 -7.23
C TRP A 692 -47.03 -12.61 -5.76
N ALA A 693 -46.72 -11.35 -5.46
CA ALA A 693 -46.63 -10.85 -4.10
C ALA A 693 -47.92 -11.09 -3.31
N LYS A 694 -49.07 -10.85 -3.95
CA LYS A 694 -50.40 -11.08 -3.35
C LYS A 694 -50.66 -12.55 -3.04
N LYS A 695 -50.25 -13.48 -3.91
CA LYS A 695 -50.36 -14.94 -3.67
C LYS A 695 -49.48 -15.43 -2.52
N HIS A 696 -48.44 -14.68 -2.16
CA HIS A 696 -47.45 -15.04 -1.15
C HIS A 696 -47.48 -14.13 0.09
N ASP A 697 -48.57 -13.38 0.30
CA ASP A 697 -48.77 -12.48 1.45
C ASP A 697 -47.61 -11.46 1.64
N ARG A 698 -47.04 -10.97 0.53
CA ARG A 698 -45.99 -9.95 0.51
C ARG A 698 -46.56 -8.56 0.20
N PHE A 699 -45.91 -7.51 0.68
CA PHE A 699 -46.28 -6.13 0.37
C PHE A 699 -45.36 -5.56 -0.70
N ILE A 700 -45.93 -4.78 -1.61
CA ILE A 700 -45.17 -4.10 -2.67
C ILE A 700 -45.02 -2.62 -2.34
N ILE A 701 -43.83 -2.10 -2.63
CA ILE A 701 -43.49 -0.69 -2.68
C ILE A 701 -43.19 -0.36 -4.14
N ALA A 702 -43.97 0.53 -4.77
CA ALA A 702 -43.66 1.06 -6.10
C ALA A 702 -42.73 2.26 -5.97
N GLU A 703 -41.54 2.19 -6.55
CA GLU A 703 -40.59 3.30 -6.53
C GLU A 703 -40.78 4.30 -7.67
N PHE A 704 -40.19 5.49 -7.56
CA PHE A 704 -40.25 6.55 -8.57
C PHE A 704 -41.69 6.93 -9.01
N VAL A 705 -42.64 6.95 -8.08
CA VAL A 705 -43.96 7.52 -8.30
C VAL A 705 -43.84 9.06 -8.37
N GLU A 706 -43.74 9.59 -9.58
CA GLU A 706 -43.46 11.02 -9.82
C GLU A 706 -44.70 11.87 -10.15
N ASN A 707 -45.84 11.25 -10.48
CA ASN A 707 -47.07 11.96 -10.81
C ASN A 707 -48.34 11.18 -10.47
N GLU A 708 -49.48 11.88 -10.50
CA GLU A 708 -50.80 11.35 -10.15
C GLU A 708 -51.25 10.20 -11.07
N ASP A 709 -50.87 10.20 -12.35
CA ASP A 709 -51.30 9.17 -13.30
C ASP A 709 -50.61 7.83 -13.03
N ILE A 710 -49.30 7.86 -12.71
CA ILE A 710 -48.57 6.67 -12.21
C ILE A 710 -49.22 6.17 -10.93
N GLN A 711 -49.50 7.07 -9.98
CA GLN A 711 -50.11 6.70 -8.70
C GLN A 711 -51.47 6.02 -8.85
N LYS A 712 -52.34 6.53 -9.74
CA LYS A 712 -53.63 5.90 -10.03
C LYS A 712 -53.47 4.46 -10.51
N LEU A 713 -52.50 4.22 -11.38
CA LEU A 713 -52.24 2.89 -11.90
C LEU A 713 -51.70 1.97 -10.81
N VAL A 714 -50.72 2.42 -10.03
CA VAL A 714 -50.18 1.68 -8.87
C VAL A 714 -51.30 1.26 -7.90
N CYS A 715 -52.22 2.17 -7.55
CA CYS A 715 -53.37 1.84 -6.71
C CYS A 715 -54.35 0.86 -7.39
N GLN A 716 -54.58 0.98 -8.70
CA GLN A 716 -55.47 0.08 -9.45
C GLN A 716 -55.00 -1.37 -9.39
N TYR A 717 -53.70 -1.61 -9.36
CA TYR A 717 -53.10 -2.95 -9.22
C TYR A 717 -52.94 -3.40 -7.76
N GLY A 718 -53.50 -2.65 -6.80
CA GLY A 718 -53.52 -3.02 -5.38
C GLY A 718 -52.16 -2.97 -4.70
N ILE A 719 -51.22 -2.19 -5.23
CA ILE A 719 -49.92 -1.98 -4.60
C ILE A 719 -50.11 -1.14 -3.32
N LYS A 720 -49.55 -1.62 -2.21
CA LYS A 720 -49.79 -1.05 -0.88
C LYS A 720 -49.02 0.23 -0.61
N TYR A 721 -47.78 0.32 -1.09
CA TYR A 721 -46.90 1.43 -0.79
C TYR A 721 -46.40 2.11 -2.06
N SER A 722 -46.29 3.44 -1.99
CA SER A 722 -45.77 4.27 -3.09
C SER A 722 -44.65 5.16 -2.58
N GLN A 723 -43.53 5.19 -3.30
CA GLN A 723 -42.37 6.03 -3.00
C GLN A 723 -41.99 6.84 -4.24
N GLY A 724 -41.82 8.15 -4.07
CA GLY A 724 -41.41 9.03 -5.16
C GLY A 724 -41.72 10.50 -4.88
N TYR A 725 -41.25 11.36 -5.79
CA TYR A 725 -41.32 12.82 -5.62
C TYR A 725 -42.75 13.39 -5.66
N TYR A 726 -43.73 12.59 -6.09
CA TYR A 726 -45.13 12.95 -5.95
C TYR A 726 -45.53 13.13 -4.47
N TYR A 727 -44.94 12.34 -3.57
CA TYR A 727 -45.21 12.38 -2.13
C TYR A 727 -44.11 13.03 -1.31
N SER A 728 -42.86 12.63 -1.53
CA SER A 728 -41.74 13.04 -0.68
C SER A 728 -40.43 13.03 -1.45
N LYS A 729 -39.62 14.08 -1.23
CA LYS A 729 -38.21 14.12 -1.62
C LYS A 729 -37.35 13.76 -0.41
N PRO A 730 -36.12 13.23 -0.62
CA PRO A 730 -35.18 13.01 0.47
C PRO A 730 -34.87 14.31 1.22
N GLU A 731 -35.12 14.36 2.52
CA GLU A 731 -34.89 15.53 3.37
C GLU A 731 -34.20 15.16 4.69
N LYS A 732 -33.50 16.12 5.33
CA LYS A 732 -32.75 15.89 6.59
C LYS A 732 -33.66 15.63 7.80
N ARG A 733 -34.94 16.02 7.72
CA ARG A 733 -35.94 15.83 8.77
C ARG A 733 -37.14 15.12 8.17
N PHE A 734 -37.66 14.13 8.89
CA PHE A 734 -38.96 13.54 8.62
C PHE A 734 -40.04 14.42 9.29
N SER A 735 -41.10 14.75 8.53
CA SER A 735 -42.24 15.57 8.96
C SER A 735 -43.50 14.75 9.12
#